data_AF-A0A2V8GNR6-F1
#
_entry.id   AF-A0A2V8GNR6-F1
#
_cell.length_a   1.000
_cell.length_b   1.000
_cell.length_c   1.000
_cell.angle_alpha   90.00
_cell.angle_beta   90.00
_cell.angle_gamma   90.00
#
_symmetry.space_group_name_H-M   'P 1'
#
loop_
_entity.id
_entity.type
_entity.pdbx_description
1 polymer ?
#
loop_
_entity_poly.entity_id
_entity_poly.type
_entity_poly.pdbx_seq_one_letter_code
_entity_poly.pdbx_strand_id
1 'polypeptide(L)'
;MTRSNIARRSNRLLGRIAARRLFGMALAAGIVAALFIGSGSRRVSAQATEVCGRDLRVLIIAANGSEVDLPAIRQTLDYLGTPYTIYLAAQNPGGLTADRLSNGCHANYQAVIQTTGDLGYMNGTAWTTALTPTEVNTLRAYEAMFKVRSVSWYTYPNPDHGLTWPTGAVDTSSSPLKAQLTAAGRAVFPYINTGASSPASPIVIQYAYTYLAQPFDATSTPLLTDSAGHSLAVVTTFPDGRENLAMTFDSNPYLLHTMLLGYGVVNWVTRGLFLGERHIYLSPQVDDVFIEDDQWVNGTSCSMVGHDRGPNETGPTMRMTGNDLWTVVDWQDAKNLQPTTANLRLTMAINGWGATGVYRKDTLTRTAKQTSSTFYWISHTYDHATLDGIGYAAASNEFTMNNAVASWLPLPLYNSQSLVTPSISGLKDAQVMQAAFDAGVRYVVTDTSIAGQDNPFPNVGIYNWMQPKILMIPRRPVNLFYNVASPADWASEYNCIYRSYFGRDLTYQEILDFVSNQLLPYLLRGEKDPWMFHQPNLVAYDGTHTLLTDLLDRTLAKYNGYFTLPIVSPPMHQLGRGISDRMNWLSARVTATLQPGGLLTLSSDKAVNVPVTGLTTSTSEIYGGQAIGWATVPAGGTVNFATPYTITGNLAPSVPAGPSPASGATGVSTSTSLTWSATNATSYDVRFGTTNPPPQAATGLVSASYTPALASKTNYFWQIVARNGAGTTTGPVWSFTTAAPSQIVIYASDIPAGALHGNWSFASDPTSPNGIKLVSVDNGWATFSNPLAAPADYIDIPFQAAAATPYTIWLRIQALGNSKWNDSLWVQFSDAQSGGVPVHPMNTTSGLMVNLATDSLAWSLNGWGWQNTAYWLTQVTTVTFPTNGTHTLRVQIREDGVQFDQIVLNPTTTLPPGGLTNDLTIVPK
;
A
#
# COMPACT_ATOMS: atom_id res chain seq x y z
N MET A 1 22.04 43.85 37.74
CA MET A 1 20.68 44.29 37.35
C MET A 1 20.36 43.70 35.98
N THR A 2 19.36 42.81 36.01
CA THR A 2 18.59 42.13 34.94
C THR A 2 19.00 42.28 33.46
N ARG A 3 19.42 41.14 32.88
CA ARG A 3 19.52 40.87 31.44
C ARG A 3 18.15 40.48 30.88
N SER A 4 17.43 41.43 30.30
CA SER A 4 16.32 41.18 29.38
C SER A 4 16.29 42.27 28.33
N ASN A 5 17.18 42.24 27.33
CA ASN A 5 17.05 43.10 26.13
C ASN A 5 17.96 42.75 24.93
N ILE A 6 18.53 41.55 24.84
CA ILE A 6 19.40 41.14 23.71
C ILE A 6 18.79 40.01 22.85
N ALA A 7 17.55 39.58 23.13
CA ALA A 7 16.81 38.60 22.30
C ALA A 7 15.77 39.23 21.34
N ARG A 8 15.76 40.56 21.17
CA ARG A 8 14.81 41.27 20.29
C ARG A 8 15.45 42.03 19.11
N ARG A 9 16.73 41.80 18.81
CA ARG A 9 17.42 42.46 17.67
C ARG A 9 18.13 41.54 16.66
N SER A 10 17.99 40.23 16.76
CA SER A 10 18.49 39.26 15.75
C SER A 10 17.43 38.81 14.72
N ASN A 11 16.17 39.25 14.85
CA ASN A 11 15.12 39.06 13.81
C ASN A 11 14.96 40.27 12.88
N ARG A 12 15.99 41.12 12.76
CA ARG A 12 16.04 42.25 11.83
C ARG A 12 17.39 42.30 11.12
N LEU A 13 17.68 41.30 10.28
CA LEU A 13 18.52 41.51 9.09
C LEU A 13 18.36 40.43 7.97
N LEU A 14 17.52 39.41 8.15
CA LEU A 14 17.17 38.44 7.09
C LEU A 14 15.70 38.52 6.61
N GLY A 15 14.99 39.59 6.99
CA GLY A 15 13.56 39.79 6.69
C GLY A 15 13.24 41.12 6.01
N ARG A 16 14.12 41.63 5.14
CA ARG A 16 13.89 42.87 4.37
C ARG A 16 14.44 42.82 2.94
N ILE A 17 14.03 41.82 2.16
CA ILE A 17 13.67 41.99 0.73
C ILE A 17 12.43 41.12 0.46
N ALA A 18 11.38 41.33 1.25
CA ALA A 18 10.03 40.85 0.94
C ALA A 18 9.06 41.78 1.66
N ALA A 19 8.03 42.24 0.95
CA ALA A 19 6.98 43.16 1.40
C ALA A 19 7.35 44.66 1.49
N ARG A 20 7.30 45.33 0.33
CA ARG A 20 6.56 46.62 0.16
C ARG A 20 6.40 46.96 -1.32
N ARG A 21 5.40 46.36 -2.00
CA ARG A 21 4.56 47.02 -3.02
C ARG A 21 3.22 46.28 -3.09
N LEU A 22 2.26 46.76 -2.31
CA LEU A 22 0.84 46.46 -2.44
C LEU A 22 0.18 47.77 -2.87
N PHE A 23 -0.34 47.81 -4.09
CA PHE A 23 -1.63 48.36 -4.52
C PHE A 23 -1.58 48.70 -6.02
N GLY A 24 -2.36 47.96 -6.81
CA GLY A 24 -2.69 48.32 -8.19
C GLY A 24 -2.47 47.22 -9.24
N MET A 25 -3.22 46.12 -9.19
CA MET A 25 -4.06 45.63 -10.30
C MET A 25 -4.60 44.24 -10.00
N ALA A 26 -5.93 44.18 -9.87
CA ALA A 26 -6.70 42.96 -9.83
C ALA A 26 -6.96 42.48 -11.27
N LEU A 27 -6.63 41.23 -11.56
CA LEU A 27 -7.37 40.22 -12.36
C LEU A 27 -6.39 39.18 -12.93
N ALA A 28 -6.84 37.92 -12.92
CA ALA A 28 -6.28 36.74 -13.62
C ALA A 28 -5.11 35.98 -12.97
N ALA A 29 -5.39 35.31 -11.84
CA ALA A 29 -4.77 34.02 -11.49
C ALA A 29 -5.80 33.18 -10.72
N GLY A 30 -6.82 32.72 -11.43
CA GLY A 30 -7.84 31.82 -10.89
C GLY A 30 -7.37 30.36 -10.95
N ILE A 31 -7.24 29.75 -9.76
CA ILE A 31 -7.69 28.40 -9.41
C ILE A 31 -7.67 27.37 -10.56
N VAL A 32 -6.67 26.48 -10.54
CA VAL A 32 -6.83 25.11 -11.06
C VAL A 32 -6.93 24.17 -9.86
N ALA A 33 -8.04 24.29 -9.14
CA ALA A 33 -8.62 23.17 -8.43
C ALA A 33 -9.54 22.48 -9.45
N ALA A 34 -9.09 21.36 -10.02
CA ALA A 34 -9.94 20.55 -10.88
C ALA A 34 -10.99 19.84 -10.00
N LEU A 35 -12.11 20.52 -9.75
CA LEU A 35 -13.37 19.88 -9.40
C LEU A 35 -13.85 19.09 -10.62
N PHE A 36 -13.71 17.77 -10.58
CA PHE A 36 -14.45 16.89 -11.48
C PHE A 36 -15.89 16.77 -10.98
N ILE A 37 -16.78 17.64 -11.46
CA ILE A 37 -18.23 17.35 -11.49
C ILE A 37 -18.50 16.67 -12.82
N GLY A 38 -18.34 15.35 -12.86
CA GLY A 38 -18.78 14.52 -13.98
C GLY A 38 -20.28 14.27 -13.89
N SER A 39 -21.05 14.83 -14.82
CA SER A 39 -22.45 14.51 -15.04
C SER A 39 -22.62 13.01 -15.32
N GLY A 40 -23.55 12.40 -14.58
CA GLY A 40 -23.79 10.97 -14.57
C GLY A 40 -24.15 10.39 -15.93
N SER A 41 -23.24 9.59 -16.47
CA SER A 41 -23.61 8.43 -17.29
C SER A 41 -23.16 7.21 -16.51
N ARG A 42 -24.13 6.41 -16.04
CA ARG A 42 -23.87 5.12 -15.37
C ARG A 42 -23.15 4.20 -16.37
N ARG A 43 -21.82 4.25 -16.39
CA ARG A 43 -21.02 3.14 -16.88
C ARG A 43 -21.16 2.05 -15.83
N VAL A 44 -21.79 0.95 -16.22
CA VAL A 44 -21.62 -0.33 -15.51
C VAL A 44 -20.15 -0.68 -15.68
N SER A 45 -19.31 -0.28 -14.72
CA SER A 45 -17.94 -0.75 -14.67
C SER A 45 -18.00 -2.24 -14.39
N ALA A 46 -17.48 -3.05 -15.30
CA ALA A 46 -17.07 -4.40 -14.96
C ALA A 46 -16.18 -4.30 -13.71
N GLN A 47 -16.58 -4.95 -12.61
CA GLN A 47 -15.73 -5.13 -11.45
C GLN A 47 -14.44 -5.79 -11.93
N ALA A 48 -13.36 -5.01 -12.01
CA ALA A 48 -12.03 -5.59 -12.15
C ALA A 48 -11.83 -6.50 -10.93
N THR A 49 -11.51 -7.76 -11.16
CA THR A 49 -11.15 -8.72 -10.11
C THR A 49 -10.08 -8.11 -9.22
N GLU A 50 -10.39 -7.97 -7.94
CA GLU A 50 -9.54 -7.31 -6.95
C GLU A 50 -8.25 -8.12 -6.77
N VAL A 51 -7.10 -7.52 -7.11
CA VAL A 51 -5.79 -8.19 -7.05
C VAL A 51 -5.15 -7.92 -5.70
N CYS A 52 -5.05 -8.95 -4.86
CA CYS A 52 -4.37 -8.86 -3.56
C CYS A 52 -2.89 -8.48 -3.76
N GLY A 53 -2.36 -7.63 -2.88
CA GLY A 53 -1.00 -7.12 -3.04
C GLY A 53 -0.72 -5.84 -2.25
N ARG A 54 0.32 -5.13 -2.65
CA ARG A 54 0.73 -3.87 -2.05
C ARG A 54 1.24 -2.92 -3.12
N ASP A 55 0.68 -1.72 -3.14
CA ASP A 55 1.08 -0.69 -4.10
C ASP A 55 2.45 -0.11 -3.75
N LEU A 56 3.31 0.06 -4.76
CA LEU A 56 4.62 0.72 -4.67
C LEU A 56 4.47 2.24 -4.53
N ARG A 57 3.74 2.67 -3.49
CA ARG A 57 3.46 4.07 -3.15
C ARG A 57 3.69 4.32 -1.66
N VAL A 58 4.22 5.48 -1.32
CA VAL A 58 4.48 5.90 0.07
C VAL A 58 3.31 6.71 0.62
N LEU A 59 2.87 6.43 1.85
CA LEU A 59 1.97 7.30 2.60
C LEU A 59 2.79 8.22 3.50
N ILE A 60 2.77 9.53 3.24
CA ILE A 60 3.29 10.55 4.16
C ILE A 60 2.15 11.00 5.05
N ILE A 61 2.31 10.86 6.37
CA ILE A 61 1.36 11.37 7.35
C ILE A 61 1.98 12.60 8.00
N ALA A 62 1.32 13.75 7.82
CA ALA A 62 1.67 14.99 8.48
C ALA A 62 0.53 15.39 9.43
N ALA A 63 0.85 16.09 10.51
CA ALA A 63 -0.14 16.58 11.45
C ALA A 63 -1.01 17.65 10.78
N ASN A 64 -0.43 18.78 10.37
CA ASN A 64 -1.16 19.89 9.74
C ASN A 64 -0.51 20.43 8.46
N GLY A 65 0.66 19.91 8.07
CA GLY A 65 1.39 20.31 6.87
C GLY A 65 2.35 21.49 7.07
N SER A 66 2.46 22.01 8.30
CA SER A 66 3.40 23.09 8.66
C SER A 66 4.73 22.59 9.23
N GLU A 67 4.93 21.28 9.28
CA GLU A 67 6.15 20.63 9.78
C GLU A 67 7.33 20.94 8.85
N VAL A 68 8.48 21.27 9.43
CA VAL A 68 9.70 21.61 8.68
C VAL A 68 10.27 20.38 7.95
N ASP A 69 10.04 19.18 8.50
CA ASP A 69 10.43 17.91 7.90
C ASP A 69 9.65 17.55 6.63
N LEU A 70 8.41 18.03 6.46
CA LEU A 70 7.56 17.64 5.33
C LEU A 70 8.20 18.02 3.98
N PRO A 71 8.69 19.25 3.77
CA PRO A 71 9.50 19.60 2.60
C PRO A 71 10.73 18.69 2.37
N ALA A 72 11.43 18.27 3.42
CA ALA A 72 12.61 17.40 3.31
C ALA A 72 12.26 15.99 2.82
N ILE A 73 11.18 15.41 3.37
CA ILE A 73 10.64 14.12 2.95
C ILE A 73 10.23 14.19 1.47
N ARG A 74 9.48 15.25 1.10
CA ARG A 74 9.02 15.46 -0.27
C ARG A 74 10.19 15.60 -1.24
N GLN A 75 11.17 16.44 -0.94
CA GLN A 75 12.35 16.63 -1.79
C GLN A 75 13.06 15.29 -2.05
N THR A 76 13.27 14.48 -1.00
CA THR A 76 13.89 13.16 -1.14
C THR A 76 13.11 12.27 -2.11
N LEU A 77 11.79 12.14 -1.92
CA LEU A 77 10.95 11.31 -2.78
C LEU A 77 10.83 11.89 -4.21
N ASP A 78 10.77 13.21 -4.36
CA ASP A 78 10.61 13.91 -5.64
C ASP A 78 11.84 13.74 -6.54
N TYR A 79 13.06 13.82 -5.99
CA TYR A 79 14.31 13.57 -6.72
C TYR A 79 14.47 12.09 -7.12
N LEU A 80 14.04 11.15 -6.27
CA LEU A 80 14.00 9.72 -6.62
C LEU A 80 12.88 9.39 -7.63
N GLY A 81 11.84 10.22 -7.63
CA GLY A 81 10.59 10.01 -8.34
C GLY A 81 9.64 9.00 -7.71
N THR A 82 9.87 8.65 -6.45
CA THR A 82 9.02 7.72 -5.71
C THR A 82 7.64 8.31 -5.48
N PRO A 83 6.55 7.67 -5.96
CA PRO A 83 5.21 8.21 -5.79
C PRO A 83 4.77 8.15 -4.33
N TYR A 84 4.08 9.20 -3.89
CA TYR A 84 3.56 9.29 -2.53
C TYR A 84 2.17 9.93 -2.47
N THR A 85 1.55 9.85 -1.30
CA THR A 85 0.32 10.54 -0.95
C THR A 85 0.51 11.20 0.40
N ILE A 86 0.09 12.46 0.52
CA ILE A 86 0.13 13.20 1.78
C ILE A 86 -1.24 13.10 2.44
N TYR A 87 -1.27 12.67 3.69
CA TYR A 87 -2.43 12.71 4.56
C TYR A 87 -2.21 13.76 5.65
N LEU A 88 -3.02 14.82 5.64
CA LEU A 88 -3.02 15.87 6.67
C LEU A 88 -4.01 15.49 7.76
N ALA A 89 -3.50 14.90 8.85
CA ALA A 89 -4.31 14.27 9.89
C ALA A 89 -5.27 15.25 10.60
N ALA A 90 -4.79 16.44 10.96
CA ALA A 90 -5.58 17.46 11.63
C ALA A 90 -6.73 18.01 10.76
N GLN A 91 -6.63 17.89 9.44
CA GLN A 91 -7.70 18.28 8.51
C GLN A 91 -8.72 17.16 8.27
N ASN A 92 -8.44 15.94 8.72
CA ASN A 92 -9.24 14.75 8.49
C ASN A 92 -9.39 13.91 9.79
N PRO A 93 -9.87 14.48 10.91
CA PRO A 93 -9.95 13.75 12.17
C PRO A 93 -10.86 12.50 12.03
N GLY A 94 -10.36 11.34 12.44
CA GLY A 94 -11.05 10.05 12.29
C GLY A 94 -11.06 9.49 10.86
N GLY A 95 -10.38 10.17 9.92
CA GLY A 95 -10.37 9.82 8.50
C GLY A 95 -9.38 8.71 8.13
N LEU A 96 -8.45 8.35 9.02
CA LEU A 96 -7.47 7.29 8.79
C LEU A 96 -8.06 5.92 9.14
N THR A 97 -8.99 5.45 8.30
CA THR A 97 -9.72 4.19 8.48
C THR A 97 -9.02 3.01 7.77
N ALA A 98 -9.40 1.78 8.13
CA ALA A 98 -8.90 0.57 7.47
C ALA A 98 -9.15 0.59 5.95
N ASP A 99 -10.33 1.05 5.53
CA ASP A 99 -10.74 1.16 4.11
C ASP A 99 -9.93 2.20 3.32
N ARG A 100 -9.36 3.21 4.00
CA ARG A 100 -8.44 4.17 3.36
C ARG A 100 -7.06 3.55 3.12
N LEU A 101 -6.62 2.67 4.01
CA LEU A 101 -5.30 2.05 3.97
C LEU A 101 -5.29 0.78 3.09
N SER A 102 -6.41 0.07 3.01
CA SER A 102 -6.53 -1.19 2.29
C SER A 102 -7.98 -1.49 1.90
N ASN A 103 -8.21 -2.43 0.99
CA ASN A 103 -9.52 -3.02 0.70
C ASN A 103 -9.62 -4.48 1.17
N GLY A 104 -8.97 -4.81 2.29
CA GLY A 104 -8.92 -6.16 2.84
C GLY A 104 -7.64 -6.90 2.47
N CYS A 105 -7.48 -7.38 1.23
CA CYS A 105 -6.28 -8.14 0.83
C CYS A 105 -5.25 -7.32 0.02
N HIS A 106 -5.57 -6.09 -0.34
CA HIS A 106 -4.66 -5.19 -1.03
C HIS A 106 -4.39 -3.93 -0.21
N ALA A 107 -3.10 -3.65 -0.01
CA ALA A 107 -2.60 -2.46 0.69
C ALA A 107 -2.33 -1.32 -0.29
N ASN A 108 -2.91 -0.16 -0.03
CA ASN A 108 -2.82 1.01 -0.90
C ASN A 108 -1.42 1.70 -0.86
N TYR A 109 -0.56 1.28 0.07
CA TYR A 109 0.78 1.85 0.30
C TYR A 109 1.80 0.80 0.75
N GLN A 110 3.03 0.87 0.25
CA GLN A 110 4.09 -0.04 0.70
C GLN A 110 4.89 0.42 1.91
N ALA A 111 4.80 1.71 2.22
CA ALA A 111 5.59 2.38 3.23
C ALA A 111 4.78 3.50 3.86
N VAL A 112 5.04 3.76 5.14
CA VAL A 112 4.49 4.90 5.89
C VAL A 112 5.65 5.77 6.35
N ILE A 113 5.55 7.08 6.17
CA ILE A 113 6.48 8.07 6.71
C ILE A 113 5.67 9.09 7.50
N GLN A 114 5.85 9.14 8.81
CA GLN A 114 5.31 10.21 9.65
C GLN A 114 6.32 11.36 9.69
N THR A 115 5.85 12.58 9.44
CA THR A 115 6.72 13.79 9.53
C THR A 115 7.29 13.93 10.92
N THR A 116 6.44 13.74 11.95
CA THR A 116 6.87 13.60 13.33
C THR A 116 6.25 12.37 13.99
N GLY A 117 6.97 11.69 14.89
CA GLY A 117 6.53 10.41 15.47
C GLY A 117 5.17 10.48 16.18
N ASP A 118 4.90 11.55 16.93
CA ASP A 118 3.63 11.73 17.65
C ASP A 118 2.62 12.59 16.87
N LEU A 119 3.00 13.08 15.67
CA LEU A 119 2.21 14.02 14.86
C LEU A 119 1.66 15.17 15.70
N GLY A 120 2.50 15.67 16.60
CA GLY A 120 2.20 16.76 17.51
C GLY A 120 2.16 18.09 16.77
N TYR A 121 1.11 18.88 16.96
CA TYR A 121 0.99 20.23 16.43
C TYR A 121 0.35 21.18 17.43
N MET A 122 0.59 22.48 17.24
CA MET A 122 -0.06 23.54 18.02
C MET A 122 -1.45 23.80 17.47
N ASN A 123 -2.48 23.50 18.27
CA ASN A 123 -3.86 23.89 18.01
C ASN A 123 -4.23 25.08 18.92
N GLY A 124 -4.21 26.29 18.35
CA GLY A 124 -4.30 27.52 19.13
C GLY A 124 -3.07 27.68 20.03
N THR A 125 -3.25 27.50 21.33
CA THR A 125 -2.16 27.57 22.33
C THR A 125 -1.81 26.22 22.96
N ALA A 126 -2.49 25.13 22.57
CA ALA A 126 -2.29 23.80 23.14
C ALA A 126 -1.58 22.87 22.15
N TRP A 127 -0.59 22.12 22.64
CA TRP A 127 -0.03 21.00 21.90
C TRP A 127 -1.01 19.83 21.92
N THR A 128 -1.31 19.28 20.74
CA THR A 128 -2.18 18.12 20.57
C THR A 128 -1.60 17.18 19.51
N THR A 129 -1.99 15.90 19.54
CA THR A 129 -1.65 14.94 18.49
C THR A 129 -2.74 14.93 17.43
N ALA A 130 -2.36 14.84 16.16
CA ALA A 130 -3.31 14.88 15.05
C ALA A 130 -4.05 13.56 14.80
N LEU A 131 -3.54 12.43 15.28
CA LEU A 131 -4.23 11.14 15.17
C LEU A 131 -4.88 10.78 16.51
N THR A 132 -6.12 10.29 16.44
CA THR A 132 -6.77 9.69 17.60
C THR A 132 -6.15 8.32 17.96
N PRO A 133 -6.29 7.82 19.19
CA PRO A 133 -5.84 6.48 19.56
C PRO A 133 -6.39 5.37 18.64
N THR A 134 -7.63 5.51 18.15
CA THR A 134 -8.24 4.58 17.20
C THR A 134 -7.54 4.60 15.84
N GLU A 135 -7.19 5.78 15.32
CA GLU A 135 -6.44 5.91 14.07
C GLU A 135 -5.02 5.35 14.20
N VAL A 136 -4.34 5.61 15.33
CA VAL A 136 -3.02 5.03 15.63
C VAL A 136 -3.10 3.49 15.63
N ASN A 137 -4.11 2.91 16.30
CA ASN A 137 -4.31 1.46 16.30
C ASN A 137 -4.65 0.90 14.91
N THR A 138 -5.40 1.65 14.10
CA THR A 138 -5.72 1.27 12.71
C THR A 138 -4.45 1.24 11.86
N LEU A 139 -3.59 2.26 11.98
CA LEU A 139 -2.30 2.31 11.28
C LEU A 139 -1.39 1.16 11.69
N ARG A 140 -1.28 0.89 13.00
CA ARG A 140 -0.50 -0.25 13.52
C ARG A 140 -1.05 -1.59 12.99
N ALA A 141 -2.37 -1.78 12.99
CA ALA A 141 -2.97 -2.99 12.43
C ALA A 141 -2.63 -3.18 10.94
N TYR A 142 -2.70 -2.09 10.15
CA TYR A 142 -2.30 -2.09 8.75
C TYR A 142 -0.82 -2.46 8.54
N GLU A 143 0.09 -1.85 9.30
CA GLU A 143 1.52 -2.13 9.25
C GLU A 143 1.83 -3.59 9.59
N ALA A 144 1.21 -4.12 10.65
CA ALA A 144 1.40 -5.50 11.08
C ALA A 144 0.86 -6.51 10.07
N MET A 145 -0.30 -6.23 9.48
CA MET A 145 -1.01 -7.09 8.53
C MET A 145 -0.26 -7.21 7.19
N PHE A 146 0.10 -6.07 6.60
CA PHE A 146 0.74 -6.03 5.28
C PHE A 146 2.27 -5.98 5.33
N LYS A 147 2.83 -6.10 6.54
CA LYS A 147 4.25 -5.93 6.82
C LYS A 147 4.78 -4.62 6.23
N VAL A 148 4.01 -3.54 6.31
CA VAL A 148 4.45 -2.21 5.88
C VAL A 148 5.42 -1.66 6.93
N ARG A 149 6.57 -1.15 6.49
CA ARG A 149 7.51 -0.46 7.39
C ARG A 149 7.06 0.98 7.59
N SER A 150 7.36 1.52 8.76
CA SER A 150 7.12 2.91 9.10
C SER A 150 8.41 3.67 9.37
N VAL A 151 8.40 4.98 9.14
CA VAL A 151 9.47 5.90 9.54
C VAL A 151 8.87 7.00 10.40
N SER A 152 9.42 7.21 11.59
CA SER A 152 9.24 8.45 12.37
C SER A 152 10.39 9.39 11.98
N TRP A 153 10.17 10.26 10.99
CA TRP A 153 11.25 11.03 10.35
C TRP A 153 11.96 11.96 11.33
N TYR A 154 11.20 12.55 12.24
CA TYR A 154 11.71 13.22 13.42
C TYR A 154 10.82 12.86 14.60
N THR A 155 11.38 12.55 15.78
CA THR A 155 10.53 12.20 16.92
C THR A 155 11.04 12.73 18.24
N TYR A 156 10.09 13.13 19.09
CA TYR A 156 10.32 13.16 20.52
C TYR A 156 10.56 11.71 20.98
N PRO A 157 11.73 11.38 21.57
CA PRO A 157 12.05 10.00 21.91
C PRO A 157 11.12 9.42 22.98
N ASN A 158 10.56 8.24 22.72
CA ASN A 158 9.74 7.50 23.68
C ASN A 158 9.68 6.00 23.30
N PRO A 159 9.20 5.12 24.20
CA PRO A 159 9.15 3.68 23.94
C PRO A 159 8.34 3.25 22.72
N ASP A 160 7.32 4.00 22.32
CA ASP A 160 6.50 3.70 21.13
C ASP A 160 7.31 3.86 19.83
N HIS A 161 8.44 4.58 19.88
CA HIS A 161 9.40 4.73 18.78
C HIS A 161 10.70 3.95 19.01
N GLY A 162 10.74 3.06 20.02
CA GLY A 162 11.91 2.24 20.32
C GLY A 162 13.07 2.99 20.99
N LEU A 163 12.79 4.13 21.60
CA LEU A 163 13.78 4.95 22.29
C LEU A 163 13.39 5.11 23.77
N THR A 164 14.36 5.35 24.64
CA THR A 164 14.08 5.87 25.98
C THR A 164 13.52 7.29 25.87
N TRP A 165 12.86 7.77 26.92
CA TRP A 165 12.64 9.21 27.07
C TRP A 165 13.96 9.99 26.96
N PRO A 166 13.96 11.21 26.39
CA PRO A 166 15.19 11.93 26.12
C PRO A 166 15.91 12.29 27.44
N THR A 167 17.22 12.12 27.45
CA THR A 167 18.09 12.57 28.56
C THR A 167 18.50 14.03 28.40
N GLY A 168 18.29 14.61 27.22
CA GLY A 168 18.55 16.01 26.91
C GLY A 168 18.20 16.36 25.46
N ALA A 169 18.45 17.62 25.10
CA ALA A 169 18.32 18.11 23.72
C ALA A 169 19.41 19.14 23.42
N VAL A 170 19.78 19.25 22.14
CA VAL A 170 20.84 20.13 21.64
C VAL A 170 20.31 20.92 20.45
N ASP A 171 20.52 22.24 20.48
CA ASP A 171 20.43 23.08 19.29
C ASP A 171 21.78 23.03 18.56
N THR A 172 21.81 22.38 17.41
CA THR A 172 23.05 22.14 16.67
C THR A 172 23.49 23.32 15.80
N SER A 173 22.83 24.47 15.88
CA SER A 173 23.24 25.68 15.18
C SER A 173 24.55 26.28 15.72
N SER A 174 24.76 26.22 17.05
CA SER A 174 25.98 26.70 17.72
C SER A 174 27.01 25.60 18.00
N SER A 175 26.54 24.36 18.12
CA SER A 175 27.36 23.20 18.47
C SER A 175 26.98 22.01 17.59
N PRO A 176 27.51 21.91 16.36
CA PRO A 176 27.19 20.81 15.44
C PRO A 176 27.49 19.46 16.08
N LEU A 177 26.55 18.51 15.98
CA LEU A 177 26.69 17.18 16.55
C LEU A 177 27.32 16.25 15.52
N LYS A 178 28.40 15.59 15.89
CA LYS A 178 29.09 14.61 15.04
C LYS A 178 28.57 13.22 15.35
N ALA A 179 28.07 12.54 14.33
CA ALA A 179 27.49 11.21 14.44
C ALA A 179 28.20 10.20 13.53
N GLN A 180 28.14 8.92 13.91
CA GLN A 180 28.76 7.83 13.19
C GLN A 180 27.78 6.68 12.99
N LEU A 181 27.87 6.01 11.84
CA LEU A 181 27.09 4.82 11.57
C LEU A 181 27.58 3.64 12.40
N THR A 182 26.66 2.94 13.05
CA THR A 182 26.92 1.63 13.63
C THR A 182 27.11 0.58 12.54
N ALA A 183 27.42 -0.68 12.91
CA ALA A 183 27.43 -1.78 11.94
C ALA A 183 26.07 -1.96 11.24
N ALA A 184 24.97 -1.86 12.00
CA ALA A 184 23.62 -1.89 11.44
C ALA A 184 23.34 -0.65 10.56
N GLY A 185 23.80 0.53 10.99
CA GLY A 185 23.72 1.76 10.19
C GLY A 185 24.38 1.62 8.82
N ARG A 186 25.58 1.03 8.75
CA ARG A 186 26.27 0.79 7.47
C ARG A 186 25.51 -0.17 6.54
N ALA A 187 24.70 -1.08 7.07
CA ALA A 187 23.84 -1.93 6.24
C ALA A 187 22.66 -1.16 5.65
N VAL A 188 22.14 -0.14 6.35
CA VAL A 188 21.05 0.73 5.87
C VAL A 188 21.56 1.83 4.93
N PHE A 189 22.76 2.36 5.21
CA PHE A 189 23.38 3.46 4.47
C PHE A 189 24.73 3.06 3.85
N PRO A 190 24.81 2.00 3.03
CA PRO A 190 26.09 1.43 2.56
C PRO A 190 26.89 2.36 1.63
N TYR A 191 26.22 3.39 1.10
CA TYR A 191 26.78 4.38 0.19
C TYR A 191 27.42 5.57 0.92
N ILE A 192 27.21 5.69 2.24
CA ILE A 192 27.85 6.73 3.03
C ILE A 192 29.24 6.23 3.41
N ASN A 193 30.26 6.99 3.02
CA ASN A 193 31.64 6.74 3.37
C ASN A 193 31.86 7.04 4.86
N THR A 194 31.80 6.01 5.70
CA THR A 194 32.18 6.11 7.12
C THR A 194 33.57 5.51 7.40
N GLY A 195 34.46 5.51 6.38
CA GLY A 195 35.89 5.22 6.50
C GLY A 195 36.29 4.01 7.33
N ALA A 196 36.01 2.81 6.82
CA ALA A 196 36.82 1.64 7.21
C ALA A 196 38.31 1.84 6.88
N SER A 197 38.64 2.83 6.03
CA SER A 197 39.96 3.41 5.82
C SER A 197 39.92 4.92 6.15
N SER A 198 40.72 5.31 7.14
CA SER A 198 40.70 6.60 7.86
C SER A 198 41.22 7.81 7.04
N PRO A 199 40.76 9.05 7.36
CA PRO A 199 39.74 9.39 8.35
C PRO A 199 38.36 9.59 7.73
N ALA A 200 37.40 8.78 8.17
CA ALA A 200 35.98 8.97 7.88
C ALA A 200 35.50 10.36 8.32
N SER A 201 34.78 11.08 7.47
CA SER A 201 34.07 12.28 7.93
C SER A 201 32.84 11.85 8.74
N PRO A 202 32.67 12.31 9.99
CA PRO A 202 31.43 12.06 10.71
C PRO A 202 30.26 12.69 9.97
N ILE A 203 29.08 12.10 10.10
CA ILE A 203 27.84 12.75 9.67
C ILE A 203 27.61 13.91 10.64
N VAL A 204 27.67 15.15 10.15
CA VAL A 204 27.49 16.34 10.97
C VAL A 204 26.01 16.73 10.93
N ILE A 205 25.34 16.61 12.07
CA ILE A 205 24.00 17.16 12.29
C ILE A 205 24.17 18.62 12.69
N GLN A 206 23.68 19.54 11.85
CA GLN A 206 23.83 20.97 12.04
C GLN A 206 22.55 21.71 11.65
N TYR A 207 22.28 22.84 12.32
CA TYR A 207 21.08 23.65 12.13
C TYR A 207 19.75 22.89 12.33
N ALA A 208 19.79 21.86 13.18
CA ALA A 208 18.65 21.05 13.57
C ALA A 208 18.52 20.98 15.09
N TYR A 209 17.29 20.91 15.59
CA TYR A 209 17.03 20.57 16.98
C TYR A 209 17.11 19.06 17.15
N THR A 210 17.90 18.58 18.11
CA THR A 210 18.23 17.16 18.27
C THR A 210 17.98 16.69 19.69
N TYR A 211 17.17 15.64 19.86
CA TYR A 211 16.98 14.97 21.14
C TYR A 211 18.03 13.86 21.34
N LEU A 212 18.52 13.76 22.58
CA LEU A 212 19.48 12.73 22.99
C LEU A 212 18.74 11.63 23.74
N ALA A 213 18.83 10.40 23.26
CA ALA A 213 18.17 9.25 23.85
C ALA A 213 19.00 7.97 23.70
N GLN A 214 18.58 6.92 24.38
CA GLN A 214 19.12 5.56 24.26
C GLN A 214 18.11 4.65 23.58
N PRO A 215 18.52 3.49 23.06
CA PRO A 215 17.58 2.45 22.62
C PRO A 215 16.70 2.01 23.80
N PHE A 216 15.43 1.75 23.53
CA PHE A 216 14.51 1.35 24.59
C PHE A 216 14.88 -0.02 25.20
N ASP A 217 15.16 -1.00 24.35
CA ASP A 217 15.56 -2.35 24.73
C ASP A 217 16.32 -3.07 23.58
N ALA A 218 16.54 -4.37 23.73
CA ALA A 218 17.26 -5.20 22.75
C ALA A 218 16.56 -5.33 21.37
N THR A 219 15.28 -4.95 21.25
CA THR A 219 14.56 -4.92 19.97
C THR A 219 14.86 -3.67 19.15
N SER A 220 15.49 -2.67 19.78
CA SER A 220 15.82 -1.38 19.18
C SER A 220 17.31 -1.31 18.85
N THR A 221 17.63 -1.36 17.56
CA THR A 221 19.00 -1.39 17.05
C THR A 221 19.43 0.02 16.62
N PRO A 222 20.45 0.62 17.26
CA PRO A 222 21.00 1.90 16.80
C PRO A 222 21.58 1.82 15.40
N LEU A 223 21.24 2.80 14.56
CA LEU A 223 21.84 3.01 13.24
C LEU A 223 22.89 4.12 13.26
N LEU A 224 22.64 5.18 14.03
CA LEU A 224 23.46 6.38 14.08
C LEU A 224 23.68 6.78 15.54
N THR A 225 24.93 6.96 15.96
CA THR A 225 25.27 7.32 17.35
C THR A 225 26.25 8.49 17.41
N ASP A 226 26.15 9.31 18.46
CA ASP A 226 27.17 10.31 18.77
C ASP A 226 28.35 9.70 19.58
N SER A 227 29.36 10.52 19.88
CA SER A 227 30.53 10.08 20.66
C SER A 227 30.24 9.81 22.14
N ALA A 228 29.10 10.29 22.66
CA ALA A 228 28.64 10.04 24.02
C ALA A 228 27.78 8.76 24.13
N GLY A 229 27.54 8.08 23.01
CA GLY A 229 26.76 6.85 22.94
C GLY A 229 25.25 7.06 22.86
N HIS A 230 24.77 8.28 22.61
CA HIS A 230 23.35 8.50 22.33
C HIS A 230 22.98 7.95 20.95
N SER A 231 21.79 7.38 20.84
CA SER A 231 21.24 6.91 19.56
C SER A 231 20.41 8.02 18.91
N LEU A 232 20.83 8.44 17.72
CA LEU A 232 20.19 9.49 16.93
C LEU A 232 19.26 8.94 15.84
N ALA A 233 19.47 7.68 15.47
CA ALA A 233 18.54 6.91 14.65
C ALA A 233 18.53 5.46 15.12
N VAL A 234 17.35 4.84 15.20
CA VAL A 234 17.16 3.43 15.57
C VAL A 234 16.21 2.73 14.61
N VAL A 235 16.38 1.42 14.46
CA VAL A 235 15.35 0.53 13.89
C VAL A 235 14.84 -0.38 14.99
N THR A 236 13.52 -0.46 15.13
CA THR A 236 12.86 -1.26 16.16
C THR A 236 11.89 -2.24 15.54
N THR A 237 11.95 -3.50 15.98
CA THR A 237 10.99 -4.55 15.60
C THR A 237 10.04 -4.81 16.78
N PHE A 238 8.75 -4.59 16.58
CA PHE A 238 7.73 -4.77 17.60
C PHE A 238 7.25 -6.24 17.67
N PRO A 239 6.63 -6.67 18.80
CA PRO A 239 6.14 -8.05 18.96
C PRO A 239 5.14 -8.53 17.90
N ASP A 240 4.38 -7.62 17.29
CA ASP A 240 3.43 -7.89 16.19
C ASP A 240 4.10 -7.95 14.79
N GLY A 241 5.43 -7.78 14.75
CA GLY A 241 6.24 -7.79 13.55
C GLY A 241 6.22 -6.48 12.77
N ARG A 242 5.70 -5.38 13.33
CA ARG A 242 5.92 -4.05 12.77
C ARG A 242 7.40 -3.67 12.91
N GLU A 243 7.87 -2.85 11.97
CA GLU A 243 9.23 -2.31 11.98
C GLU A 243 9.15 -0.78 11.83
N ASN A 244 9.80 -0.03 12.72
CA ASN A 244 9.90 1.42 12.64
C ASN A 244 11.37 1.88 12.60
N LEU A 245 11.69 2.85 11.74
CA LEU A 245 12.93 3.62 11.81
C LEU A 245 12.63 5.00 12.38
N ALA A 246 13.18 5.32 13.54
CA ALA A 246 12.98 6.61 14.21
C ALA A 246 14.26 7.42 14.24
N MET A 247 14.19 8.72 13.92
CA MET A 247 15.32 9.66 14.04
C MET A 247 14.99 10.78 15.04
N THR A 248 16.00 11.27 15.76
CA THR A 248 15.82 12.21 16.88
C THR A 248 16.23 13.65 16.57
N PHE A 249 16.51 13.95 15.30
CA PHE A 249 16.94 15.27 14.84
C PHE A 249 16.02 15.79 13.73
N ASP A 250 15.79 17.10 13.76
CA ASP A 250 15.00 17.82 12.75
C ASP A 250 15.69 17.79 11.37
N SER A 251 14.90 17.97 10.31
CA SER A 251 15.35 17.96 8.91
C SER A 251 14.81 19.13 8.12
N ASN A 252 15.60 19.60 7.15
CA ASN A 252 15.09 20.50 6.11
C ASN A 252 15.78 20.21 4.76
N PRO A 253 15.21 20.66 3.63
CA PRO A 253 15.73 20.37 2.28
C PRO A 253 17.18 20.80 1.97
N TYR A 254 17.78 21.61 2.84
CA TYR A 254 19.10 22.20 2.65
C TYR A 254 20.14 21.65 3.64
N LEU A 255 19.73 20.82 4.61
CA LEU A 255 20.67 20.27 5.60
C LEU A 255 21.43 19.09 5.01
N LEU A 256 22.73 19.07 5.30
CA LEU A 256 23.64 18.02 4.83
C LEU A 256 23.16 16.63 5.28
N HIS A 257 22.84 16.44 6.56
CA HIS A 257 22.42 15.14 7.09
C HIS A 257 21.12 14.63 6.46
N THR A 258 20.20 15.53 6.10
CA THR A 258 18.98 15.18 5.37
C THR A 258 19.32 14.59 4.00
N MET A 259 20.18 15.25 3.22
CA MET A 259 20.59 14.76 1.89
C MET A 259 21.40 13.45 1.97
N LEU A 260 22.24 13.29 3.00
CA LEU A 260 23.01 12.06 3.18
C LEU A 260 22.13 10.85 3.52
N LEU A 261 21.17 11.01 4.44
CA LEU A 261 20.38 9.91 4.99
C LEU A 261 19.09 9.62 4.20
N GLY A 262 18.53 10.61 3.49
CA GLY A 262 17.20 10.52 2.89
C GLY A 262 17.00 9.30 1.99
N TYR A 263 17.95 9.01 1.09
CA TYR A 263 17.86 7.82 0.25
C TYR A 263 17.79 6.52 1.06
N GLY A 264 18.68 6.35 2.05
CA GLY A 264 18.73 5.12 2.85
C GLY A 264 17.46 4.92 3.68
N VAL A 265 16.83 6.01 4.15
CA VAL A 265 15.53 5.96 4.81
C VAL A 265 14.44 5.46 3.86
N VAL A 266 14.35 6.05 2.64
CA VAL A 266 13.38 5.62 1.61
C VAL A 266 13.65 4.18 1.17
N ASN A 267 14.90 3.82 0.92
CA ASN A 267 15.32 2.48 0.54
C ASN A 267 14.97 1.46 1.63
N TRP A 268 15.20 1.79 2.90
CA TRP A 268 14.88 0.90 4.02
C TRP A 268 13.37 0.69 4.17
N VAL A 269 12.57 1.77 4.15
CA VAL A 269 11.11 1.67 4.37
C VAL A 269 10.40 0.95 3.22
N THR A 270 10.95 1.03 2.01
CA THR A 270 10.45 0.33 0.82
C THR A 270 11.07 -1.06 0.61
N ARG A 271 11.96 -1.50 1.52
CA ARG A 271 12.75 -2.76 1.39
C ARG A 271 13.57 -2.85 0.09
N GLY A 272 13.97 -1.70 -0.45
CA GLY A 272 14.80 -1.59 -1.63
C GLY A 272 14.09 -1.89 -2.95
N LEU A 273 12.75 -2.01 -2.96
CA LEU A 273 11.93 -2.10 -4.16
C LEU A 273 10.97 -0.91 -4.22
N PHE A 274 11.17 0.02 -5.15
CA PHE A 274 10.29 1.18 -5.34
C PHE A 274 10.37 1.73 -6.77
N LEU A 275 9.31 2.40 -7.22
CA LEU A 275 9.35 3.17 -8.46
C LEU A 275 10.27 4.38 -8.27
N GLY A 276 11.26 4.54 -9.13
CA GLY A 276 12.29 5.57 -9.00
C GLY A 276 13.70 5.04 -9.19
N GLU A 277 14.64 5.96 -9.26
CA GLU A 277 16.08 5.70 -9.40
C GLU A 277 16.89 6.69 -8.57
N ARG A 278 18.17 6.36 -8.33
CA ARG A 278 19.15 7.32 -7.82
C ARG A 278 20.42 7.23 -8.64
N HIS A 279 20.87 8.39 -9.11
CA HIS A 279 22.18 8.60 -9.71
C HIS A 279 22.75 9.94 -9.23
N ILE A 280 24.07 10.05 -9.19
CA ILE A 280 24.77 11.30 -8.89
C ILE A 280 25.34 11.84 -10.19
N TYR A 281 24.92 13.04 -10.59
CA TYR A 281 25.31 13.65 -11.85
C TYR A 281 26.32 14.78 -11.64
N LEU A 282 27.28 14.90 -12.55
CA LEU A 282 28.16 16.07 -12.67
C LEU A 282 28.36 16.35 -14.16
N SER A 283 27.87 17.48 -14.65
CA SER A 283 27.99 17.88 -16.06
C SER A 283 28.50 19.31 -16.19
N PRO A 284 29.82 19.55 -16.00
CA PRO A 284 30.43 20.86 -16.20
C PRO A 284 30.44 21.19 -17.70
N GLN A 285 29.90 22.36 -18.05
CA GLN A 285 29.92 22.91 -19.40
C GLN A 285 30.81 24.16 -19.40
N VAL A 286 31.81 24.15 -20.28
CA VAL A 286 32.74 25.27 -20.48
C VAL A 286 32.37 25.95 -21.78
N ASP A 287 31.87 27.16 -21.65
CA ASP A 287 31.47 28.03 -22.75
C ASP A 287 32.71 28.73 -23.37
N ASP A 288 32.50 29.39 -24.51
CA ASP A 288 33.47 30.24 -25.22
C ASP A 288 34.74 29.55 -25.75
N VAL A 289 34.71 28.23 -25.90
CA VAL A 289 35.89 27.50 -26.38
C VAL A 289 36.22 27.91 -27.82
N PHE A 290 37.48 28.32 -28.02
CA PHE A 290 38.14 28.85 -29.23
C PHE A 290 38.14 30.37 -29.42
N ILE A 291 37.34 31.14 -28.69
CA ILE A 291 37.38 32.62 -28.72
C ILE A 291 38.06 33.20 -27.48
N GLU A 292 38.35 34.49 -27.48
CA GLU A 292 38.77 35.23 -26.28
C GLU A 292 37.58 35.80 -25.53
N ASP A 293 37.70 35.87 -24.21
CA ASP A 293 36.78 36.60 -23.33
C ASP A 293 37.49 37.78 -22.68
N ASP A 294 36.70 38.67 -22.09
CA ASP A 294 37.24 39.68 -21.19
C ASP A 294 37.94 39.04 -19.98
N GLN A 295 39.04 39.67 -19.54
CA GLN A 295 39.63 39.35 -18.25
C GLN A 295 39.27 40.43 -17.22
N TRP A 296 38.79 39.98 -16.05
CA TRP A 296 38.65 40.83 -14.87
C TRP A 296 40.02 41.36 -14.42
N VAL A 297 40.10 42.66 -14.21
CA VAL A 297 41.33 43.33 -13.74
C VAL A 297 41.11 43.81 -12.32
N ASN A 298 42.05 43.50 -11.42
CA ASN A 298 41.97 43.99 -10.04
C ASN A 298 41.92 45.52 -9.99
N GLY A 299 40.94 46.07 -9.26
CA GLY A 299 40.64 47.50 -9.23
C GLY A 299 39.58 47.96 -10.23
N THR A 300 39.03 47.05 -11.05
CA THR A 300 37.82 47.32 -11.85
C THR A 300 36.66 47.71 -10.92
N SER A 301 35.90 48.74 -11.32
CA SER A 301 34.73 49.20 -10.55
C SER A 301 33.68 48.10 -10.45
N CYS A 302 33.06 47.92 -9.27
CA CYS A 302 31.98 46.95 -9.10
C CYS A 302 30.73 47.27 -9.93
N SER A 303 30.62 48.48 -10.48
CA SER A 303 29.57 48.82 -11.45
C SER A 303 29.74 48.11 -12.80
N MET A 304 30.91 47.53 -13.07
CA MET A 304 31.23 46.82 -14.32
C MET A 304 31.00 45.30 -14.21
N VAL A 305 30.56 44.80 -13.05
CA VAL A 305 30.23 43.37 -12.89
C VAL A 305 29.09 43.00 -13.86
N GLY A 306 29.30 41.93 -14.62
CA GLY A 306 28.30 41.41 -15.57
C GLY A 306 28.12 42.28 -16.83
N HIS A 307 29.01 43.26 -17.06
CA HIS A 307 29.08 43.99 -18.31
C HIS A 307 30.26 43.48 -19.14
N ASP A 308 29.97 42.85 -20.28
CA ASP A 308 30.97 42.62 -21.32
C ASP A 308 31.53 43.97 -21.77
N ARG A 309 32.85 44.03 -21.93
CA ARG A 309 33.50 45.20 -22.49
C ARG A 309 33.10 45.28 -23.96
N GLY A 310 32.42 46.36 -24.32
CA GLY A 310 32.05 46.59 -25.72
C GLY A 310 33.29 46.66 -26.63
N PRO A 311 33.13 46.50 -27.96
CA PRO A 311 34.25 46.46 -28.92
C PRO A 311 35.12 47.75 -28.96
N ASN A 312 34.69 48.82 -28.28
CA ASN A 312 35.42 50.09 -28.15
C ASN A 312 36.10 50.26 -26.79
N GLU A 313 35.97 49.30 -25.87
CA GLU A 313 36.56 49.32 -24.54
C GLU A 313 37.93 48.63 -24.56
N THR A 314 38.96 49.34 -24.14
CA THR A 314 40.32 48.81 -24.07
C THR A 314 40.54 48.08 -22.74
N GLY A 315 40.84 46.78 -22.79
CA GLY A 315 41.19 45.98 -21.62
C GLY A 315 41.84 44.64 -22.01
N PRO A 316 42.47 43.92 -21.07
CA PRO A 316 43.02 42.60 -21.37
C PRO A 316 41.91 41.61 -21.67
N THR A 317 42.12 40.83 -22.73
CA THR A 317 41.33 39.64 -23.05
C THR A 317 42.15 38.39 -22.72
N MET A 318 41.46 37.27 -22.53
CA MET A 318 42.03 35.98 -22.19
C MET A 318 41.53 34.93 -23.16
N ARG A 319 42.44 34.11 -23.68
CA ARG A 319 42.10 32.93 -24.49
C ARG A 319 42.96 31.77 -24.04
N MET A 320 42.33 30.68 -23.62
CA MET A 320 43.03 29.45 -23.26
C MET A 320 43.90 28.95 -24.43
N THR A 321 45.01 28.33 -24.09
CA THR A 321 46.01 27.82 -25.03
C THR A 321 45.96 26.31 -25.12
N GLY A 322 46.72 25.75 -26.06
CA GLY A 322 46.91 24.29 -26.12
C GLY A 322 47.59 23.71 -24.88
N ASN A 323 48.37 24.49 -24.11
CA ASN A 323 48.98 24.04 -22.85
C ASN A 323 47.91 23.91 -21.75
N ASP A 324 47.05 24.92 -21.63
CA ASP A 324 45.94 24.92 -20.67
C ASP A 324 45.01 23.72 -20.90
N LEU A 325 44.70 23.42 -22.16
CA LEU A 325 43.90 22.24 -22.50
C LEU A 325 44.58 20.92 -22.09
N TRP A 326 45.91 20.80 -22.25
CA TRP A 326 46.66 19.63 -21.78
C TRP A 326 46.63 19.51 -20.26
N THR A 327 46.77 20.61 -19.52
CA THR A 327 46.62 20.63 -18.06
C THR A 327 45.26 20.07 -17.62
N VAL A 328 44.19 20.41 -18.33
CA VAL A 328 42.84 19.89 -18.05
C VAL A 328 42.70 18.41 -18.41
N VAL A 329 43.35 17.96 -19.50
CA VAL A 329 43.39 16.53 -19.86
C VAL A 329 44.10 15.72 -18.78
N ASP A 330 45.28 16.15 -18.36
CA ASP A 330 46.06 15.47 -17.32
C ASP A 330 45.28 15.39 -16.01
N TRP A 331 44.60 16.49 -15.64
CA TRP A 331 43.72 16.52 -14.48
C TRP A 331 42.54 15.56 -14.61
N GLN A 332 41.81 15.56 -15.73
CA GLN A 332 40.65 14.71 -15.93
C GLN A 332 41.05 13.23 -15.92
N ASP A 333 42.16 12.88 -16.57
CA ASP A 333 42.70 11.52 -16.58
C ASP A 333 43.08 11.08 -15.15
N ALA A 334 43.70 11.95 -14.35
CA ALA A 334 43.98 11.67 -12.95
C ALA A 334 42.70 11.46 -12.10
N LYS A 335 41.61 12.20 -12.36
CA LYS A 335 40.32 11.98 -11.69
C LYS A 335 39.62 10.71 -12.16
N ASN A 336 39.75 10.34 -13.42
CA ASN A 336 39.16 9.11 -13.95
C ASN A 336 39.79 7.83 -13.36
N LEU A 337 40.92 7.94 -12.66
CA LEU A 337 41.49 6.83 -11.87
C LEU A 337 40.77 6.60 -10.53
N GLN A 338 39.90 7.52 -10.08
CA GLN A 338 39.18 7.39 -8.81
C GLN A 338 37.82 6.69 -9.02
N PRO A 339 37.39 5.79 -8.13
CA PRO A 339 36.14 5.05 -8.29
C PRO A 339 34.89 5.93 -8.45
N THR A 340 34.85 7.07 -7.74
CA THR A 340 33.70 7.97 -7.77
C THR A 340 33.66 8.86 -9.00
N THR A 341 34.76 9.02 -9.74
CA THR A 341 34.85 9.91 -10.90
C THR A 341 35.37 9.21 -12.14
N ALA A 342 35.29 7.87 -12.22
CA ALA A 342 35.82 7.08 -13.34
C ALA A 342 35.26 7.47 -14.72
N ASN A 343 34.08 8.11 -14.75
CA ASN A 343 33.40 8.57 -15.96
C ASN A 343 33.33 10.11 -16.05
N LEU A 344 34.16 10.83 -15.29
CA LEU A 344 34.15 12.29 -15.30
C LEU A 344 34.59 12.79 -16.68
N ARG A 345 33.75 13.63 -17.28
CA ARG A 345 34.03 14.23 -18.58
C ARG A 345 33.47 15.64 -18.66
N LEU A 346 34.33 16.60 -18.98
CA LEU A 346 33.92 17.98 -19.26
C LEU A 346 33.26 18.09 -20.64
N THR A 347 32.31 19.02 -20.75
CA THR A 347 31.68 19.39 -22.02
C THR A 347 32.21 20.75 -22.46
N MET A 348 32.75 20.83 -23.68
CA MET A 348 33.29 22.04 -24.28
C MET A 348 32.29 22.59 -25.30
N ALA A 349 31.76 23.78 -25.06
CA ALA A 349 30.87 24.49 -25.96
C ALA A 349 31.69 25.41 -26.87
N ILE A 350 31.65 25.18 -28.18
CA ILE A 350 32.62 25.76 -29.12
C ILE A 350 32.06 26.92 -29.94
N ASN A 351 32.92 27.89 -30.22
CA ASN A 351 32.71 29.01 -31.12
C ASN A 351 33.63 28.87 -32.34
N GLY A 352 33.07 28.36 -33.44
CA GLY A 352 33.83 27.90 -34.59
C GLY A 352 34.65 28.98 -35.29
N TRP A 353 34.23 30.25 -35.21
CA TRP A 353 34.98 31.38 -35.76
C TRP A 353 36.41 31.44 -35.23
N GLY A 354 36.59 31.17 -33.94
CA GLY A 354 37.89 31.23 -33.28
C GLY A 354 38.87 30.13 -33.72
N ALA A 355 38.39 29.07 -34.37
CA ALA A 355 39.20 27.98 -34.89
C ALA A 355 39.58 28.12 -36.38
N THR A 356 39.18 29.22 -37.03
CA THR A 356 39.40 29.45 -38.48
C THR A 356 40.82 29.89 -38.85
N GLY A 357 41.68 30.12 -37.86
CA GLY A 357 43.00 30.72 -38.05
C GLY A 357 43.05 32.24 -37.86
N VAL A 358 41.97 32.84 -37.32
CA VAL A 358 41.91 34.26 -36.95
C VAL A 358 42.98 34.63 -35.91
N TYR A 359 43.29 33.73 -34.97
CA TYR A 359 44.38 33.94 -34.02
C TYR A 359 45.74 33.46 -34.56
N ARG A 360 46.75 34.33 -34.44
CA ARG A 360 48.13 33.97 -34.78
C ARG A 360 48.68 32.95 -33.77
N LYS A 361 49.41 31.94 -34.26
CA LYS A 361 50.02 30.87 -33.43
C LYS A 361 49.01 30.09 -32.58
N ASP A 362 47.83 29.80 -33.13
CA ASP A 362 46.81 29.05 -32.42
C ASP A 362 47.25 27.61 -32.07
N THR A 363 47.66 27.40 -30.82
CA THR A 363 48.00 26.09 -30.26
C THR A 363 46.76 25.33 -29.82
N LEU A 364 45.68 26.03 -29.46
CA LEU A 364 44.45 25.44 -28.93
C LEU A 364 43.75 24.58 -29.98
N THR A 365 43.53 25.10 -31.19
CA THR A 365 42.87 24.35 -32.27
C THR A 365 43.61 23.06 -32.61
N ARG A 366 44.94 23.07 -32.56
CA ARG A 366 45.75 21.86 -32.76
C ARG A 366 45.56 20.86 -31.63
N THR A 367 45.68 21.30 -30.37
CA THR A 367 45.53 20.43 -29.21
C THR A 367 44.11 19.85 -29.14
N ALA A 368 43.08 20.65 -29.40
CA ALA A 368 41.68 20.19 -29.40
C ALA A 368 41.44 19.04 -30.40
N LYS A 369 42.12 19.04 -31.56
CA LYS A 369 42.09 17.89 -32.49
C LYS A 369 42.75 16.65 -31.88
N GLN A 370 43.88 16.82 -31.21
CA GLN A 370 44.64 15.74 -30.57
C GLN A 370 43.91 15.13 -29.38
N THR A 371 43.14 15.93 -28.64
CA THR A 371 42.40 15.54 -27.43
C THR A 371 40.89 15.42 -27.68
N SER A 372 40.47 15.36 -28.95
CA SER A 372 39.06 15.46 -29.38
C SER A 372 38.17 14.35 -28.80
N SER A 373 38.71 13.19 -28.48
CA SER A 373 37.98 12.09 -27.83
C SER A 373 37.87 12.21 -26.31
N THR A 374 38.57 13.17 -25.69
CA THR A 374 38.65 13.34 -24.22
C THR A 374 37.45 14.09 -23.65
N PHE A 375 36.83 14.97 -24.43
CA PHE A 375 35.73 15.84 -24.03
C PHE A 375 34.45 15.55 -24.81
N TYR A 376 33.30 15.93 -24.26
CA TYR A 376 32.10 16.13 -25.08
C TYR A 376 32.17 17.49 -25.74
N TRP A 377 31.60 17.62 -26.94
CA TRP A 377 31.59 18.88 -27.67
C TRP A 377 30.16 19.26 -28.04
N ILE A 378 29.81 20.53 -27.83
CA ILE A 378 28.48 21.06 -28.16
C ILE A 378 28.61 22.42 -28.86
N SER A 379 27.56 22.86 -29.53
CA SER A 379 27.58 24.17 -30.19
C SER A 379 27.46 25.29 -29.15
N HIS A 380 28.26 26.35 -29.32
CA HIS A 380 28.05 27.63 -28.67
C HIS A 380 27.86 28.77 -29.68
N THR A 381 27.28 28.48 -30.85
CA THR A 381 27.21 29.38 -32.03
C THR A 381 28.56 29.61 -32.73
N TYR A 382 28.60 30.35 -33.82
CA TYR A 382 29.79 30.47 -34.66
C TYR A 382 30.73 31.55 -34.14
N ASP A 383 30.25 32.78 -33.99
CA ASP A 383 31.05 33.94 -33.58
C ASP A 383 30.58 34.59 -32.27
N HIS A 384 29.68 33.91 -31.54
CA HIS A 384 29.11 34.38 -30.27
C HIS A 384 28.23 35.64 -30.43
N ALA A 385 27.60 35.84 -31.61
CA ALA A 385 26.62 36.91 -31.79
C ALA A 385 25.41 36.75 -30.85
N THR A 386 25.01 37.83 -30.17
CA THR A 386 23.75 37.87 -29.42
C THR A 386 22.59 37.51 -30.34
N LEU A 387 21.79 36.52 -29.94
CA LEU A 387 20.75 35.97 -30.81
C LEU A 387 19.44 36.76 -30.77
N ASP A 388 19.21 37.57 -29.74
CA ASP A 388 17.97 38.33 -29.60
C ASP A 388 17.75 39.30 -30.78
N GLY A 389 16.70 39.06 -31.58
CA GLY A 389 16.34 39.93 -32.70
C GLY A 389 17.22 39.81 -33.95
N ILE A 390 18.15 38.86 -34.01
CA ILE A 390 19.08 38.71 -35.15
C ILE A 390 18.40 38.18 -36.43
N GLY A 391 17.20 37.59 -36.29
CA GLY A 391 16.40 37.02 -37.36
C GLY A 391 16.87 35.63 -37.82
N TYR A 392 15.99 34.93 -38.56
CA TYR A 392 16.18 33.51 -38.90
C TYR A 392 17.48 33.24 -39.68
N ALA A 393 17.76 34.03 -40.73
CA ALA A 393 18.89 33.76 -41.62
C ALA A 393 20.25 33.89 -40.90
N ALA A 394 20.41 34.92 -40.08
CA ALA A 394 21.62 35.11 -39.30
C ALA A 394 21.76 34.02 -38.21
N ALA A 395 20.70 33.71 -37.47
CA ALA A 395 20.70 32.61 -36.51
C ALA A 395 21.02 31.26 -37.16
N SER A 396 20.47 30.99 -38.36
CA SER A 396 20.78 29.78 -39.12
C SER A 396 22.27 29.71 -39.50
N ASN A 397 22.88 30.83 -39.87
CA ASN A 397 24.32 30.87 -40.15
C ASN A 397 25.14 30.55 -38.89
N GLU A 398 24.80 31.16 -37.75
CA GLU A 398 25.45 30.89 -36.46
C GLU A 398 25.48 29.40 -36.12
N PHE A 399 24.36 28.69 -36.32
CA PHE A 399 24.30 27.26 -36.01
C PHE A 399 25.00 26.40 -37.07
N THR A 400 24.74 26.66 -38.35
CA THR A 400 25.23 25.81 -39.44
C THR A 400 26.74 25.97 -39.70
N MET A 401 27.27 27.19 -39.58
CA MET A 401 28.71 27.45 -39.70
C MET A 401 29.48 26.81 -38.55
N ASN A 402 28.96 26.86 -37.32
CA ASN A 402 29.61 26.21 -36.19
C ASN A 402 29.63 24.67 -36.34
N ASN A 403 28.50 24.08 -36.76
CA ASN A 403 28.43 22.66 -37.08
C ASN A 403 29.46 22.27 -38.16
N ALA A 404 29.67 23.11 -39.17
CA ALA A 404 30.66 22.87 -40.22
C ALA A 404 32.10 22.91 -39.68
N VAL A 405 32.41 23.83 -38.77
CA VAL A 405 33.73 23.88 -38.11
C VAL A 405 33.95 22.65 -37.25
N ALA A 406 32.96 22.21 -36.47
CA ALA A 406 33.06 20.99 -35.67
C ALA A 406 33.40 19.75 -36.52
N SER A 407 32.79 19.65 -37.71
CA SER A 407 33.08 18.61 -38.69
C SER A 407 34.47 18.74 -39.32
N TRP A 408 34.96 19.96 -39.53
CA TRP A 408 36.31 20.23 -40.04
C TRP A 408 37.41 19.99 -38.99
N LEU A 409 37.08 20.12 -37.70
CA LEU A 409 37.95 19.84 -36.54
C LEU A 409 38.04 18.37 -36.12
N PRO A 410 37.55 17.44 -36.96
CA PRO A 410 36.88 16.19 -36.57
C PRO A 410 36.71 15.95 -35.05
N LEU A 411 35.66 16.51 -34.46
CA LEU A 411 35.33 16.29 -33.04
C LEU A 411 34.34 15.11 -32.90
N PRO A 412 34.79 13.88 -32.56
CA PRO A 412 33.98 12.66 -32.67
C PRO A 412 32.81 12.59 -31.68
N LEU A 413 32.89 13.33 -30.58
CA LEU A 413 31.86 13.42 -29.55
C LEU A 413 31.07 14.73 -29.63
N TYR A 414 31.11 15.40 -30.78
CA TYR A 414 30.27 16.54 -31.07
C TYR A 414 28.83 16.12 -31.34
N ASN A 415 27.86 16.83 -30.76
CA ASN A 415 26.45 16.58 -31.02
C ASN A 415 25.68 17.89 -31.27
N SER A 416 25.19 18.06 -32.50
CA SER A 416 24.44 19.25 -32.93
C SER A 416 23.03 19.35 -32.32
N GLN A 417 22.55 18.33 -31.61
CA GLN A 417 21.29 18.41 -30.89
C GLN A 417 21.40 19.28 -29.63
N SER A 418 22.62 19.54 -29.15
CA SER A 418 22.91 20.30 -27.93
C SER A 418 23.50 21.67 -28.28
N LEU A 419 22.89 22.71 -27.72
CA LEU A 419 23.28 24.10 -27.93
C LEU A 419 23.32 24.84 -26.60
N VAL A 420 24.41 25.54 -26.35
CA VAL A 420 24.42 26.68 -25.41
C VAL A 420 24.28 27.94 -26.25
N THR A 421 23.29 28.77 -25.98
CA THR A 421 23.14 30.06 -26.68
C THR A 421 24.07 31.10 -26.05
N PRO A 422 24.72 31.98 -26.84
CA PRO A 422 25.60 33.03 -26.34
C PRO A 422 24.84 33.93 -25.37
N SER A 423 25.40 34.14 -24.17
CA SER A 423 24.78 34.90 -23.08
C SER A 423 23.34 34.49 -22.74
N ILE A 424 22.95 33.23 -23.00
CA ILE A 424 21.57 32.72 -22.80
C ILE A 424 20.52 33.52 -23.61
N SER A 425 20.93 34.11 -24.74
CA SER A 425 20.07 34.92 -25.61
C SER A 425 19.25 34.09 -26.60
N GLY A 426 18.22 34.69 -27.22
CA GLY A 426 17.43 34.09 -28.29
C GLY A 426 16.38 33.07 -27.84
N LEU A 427 16.36 32.64 -26.57
CA LEU A 427 15.43 31.64 -26.05
C LEU A 427 13.94 32.04 -26.20
N LYS A 428 13.66 33.33 -26.33
CA LYS A 428 12.29 33.88 -26.50
C LYS A 428 12.03 34.40 -27.91
N ASP A 429 12.96 34.21 -28.84
CA ASP A 429 12.83 34.62 -30.23
C ASP A 429 12.38 33.43 -31.09
N ALA A 430 11.21 33.57 -31.72
CA ALA A 430 10.62 32.50 -32.52
C ALA A 430 11.41 32.16 -33.78
N GLN A 431 12.04 33.16 -34.40
CA GLN A 431 12.85 32.93 -35.60
C GLN A 431 14.15 32.21 -35.26
N VAL A 432 14.79 32.60 -34.15
CA VAL A 432 16.02 31.96 -33.66
C VAL A 432 15.75 30.52 -33.25
N MET A 433 14.73 30.26 -32.43
CA MET A 433 14.43 28.91 -31.97
C MET A 433 13.94 28.00 -33.11
N GLN A 434 13.30 28.56 -34.14
CA GLN A 434 13.01 27.82 -35.37
C GLN A 434 14.30 27.48 -36.14
N ALA A 435 15.21 28.43 -36.32
CA ALA A 435 16.51 28.19 -36.96
C ALA A 435 17.34 27.13 -36.21
N ALA A 436 17.32 27.16 -34.87
CA ALA A 436 17.98 26.15 -34.05
C ALA A 436 17.38 24.76 -34.29
N PHE A 437 16.05 24.65 -34.30
CA PHE A 437 15.37 23.37 -34.56
C PHE A 437 15.71 22.80 -35.94
N ASP A 438 15.71 23.66 -36.96
CA ASP A 438 16.03 23.30 -38.35
C ASP A 438 17.51 22.89 -38.51
N ALA A 439 18.41 23.50 -37.72
CA ALA A 439 19.82 23.10 -37.62
C ALA A 439 20.06 21.80 -36.83
N GLY A 440 19.00 21.17 -36.30
CA GLY A 440 19.05 19.89 -35.61
C GLY A 440 19.03 19.97 -34.08
N VAL A 441 18.99 21.18 -33.50
CA VAL A 441 18.97 21.38 -32.04
C VAL A 441 17.69 20.81 -31.45
N ARG A 442 17.82 20.08 -30.34
CA ARG A 442 16.71 19.53 -29.55
C ARG A 442 16.80 19.92 -28.08
N TYR A 443 18.00 20.28 -27.62
CA TYR A 443 18.27 20.62 -26.24
C TYR A 443 19.06 21.93 -26.19
N VAL A 444 18.53 22.90 -25.46
CA VAL A 444 19.22 24.15 -25.09
C VAL A 444 19.34 24.23 -23.59
N VAL A 445 20.21 25.09 -23.05
CA VAL A 445 20.26 25.38 -21.61
C VAL A 445 19.55 26.68 -21.27
N THR A 446 19.06 26.79 -20.05
CA THR A 446 18.57 28.03 -19.43
C THR A 446 19.44 28.44 -18.25
N ASP A 447 19.25 29.63 -17.70
CA ASP A 447 19.94 30.08 -16.48
C ASP A 447 18.99 30.06 -15.27
N THR A 448 19.28 29.19 -14.31
CA THR A 448 18.44 29.05 -13.09
C THR A 448 18.40 30.29 -12.19
N SER A 449 19.32 31.26 -12.36
CA SER A 449 19.22 32.55 -11.65
C SER A 449 18.14 33.47 -12.24
N ILE A 450 17.69 33.22 -13.46
CA ILE A 450 16.62 33.98 -14.11
C ILE A 450 15.26 33.42 -13.70
N ALA A 451 14.36 34.30 -13.26
CA ALA A 451 13.02 33.92 -12.86
C ALA A 451 12.28 33.18 -13.99
N GLY A 452 11.75 31.98 -13.69
CA GLY A 452 11.04 31.13 -14.65
C GLY A 452 11.93 30.26 -15.54
N GLN A 453 13.24 30.24 -15.29
CA GLN A 453 14.22 29.42 -16.02
C GLN A 453 14.85 28.28 -15.18
N ASP A 454 14.55 28.20 -13.88
CA ASP A 454 14.89 27.04 -13.04
C ASP A 454 13.87 25.90 -13.23
N ASN A 455 14.23 24.71 -12.74
CA ASN A 455 13.39 23.53 -12.68
C ASN A 455 12.00 23.84 -12.08
N PRO A 456 10.90 23.56 -12.78
CA PRO A 456 9.57 23.63 -12.18
C PRO A 456 9.33 22.51 -11.16
N PHE A 457 10.11 21.44 -11.24
CA PHE A 457 10.10 20.28 -10.33
C PHE A 457 11.46 19.58 -10.40
N PRO A 458 11.96 18.88 -9.35
CA PRO A 458 13.26 18.22 -9.40
C PRO A 458 13.51 17.39 -10.67
N ASN A 459 14.64 17.65 -11.33
CA ASN A 459 15.08 16.96 -12.54
C ASN A 459 14.09 17.04 -13.71
N VAL A 460 13.46 18.20 -13.91
CA VAL A 460 12.48 18.47 -14.98
C VAL A 460 12.88 19.73 -15.74
N GLY A 461 12.84 19.66 -17.07
CA GLY A 461 13.12 20.79 -17.95
C GLY A 461 11.88 21.58 -18.34
N ILE A 462 12.07 22.53 -19.25
CA ILE A 462 11.02 23.42 -19.75
C ILE A 462 10.99 23.30 -21.27
N TYR A 463 9.89 22.85 -21.87
CA TYR A 463 9.75 22.94 -23.32
C TYR A 463 9.75 24.42 -23.74
N ASN A 464 10.54 24.76 -24.75
CA ASN A 464 10.72 26.15 -25.18
C ASN A 464 9.38 26.78 -25.60
N TRP A 465 9.16 28.03 -25.17
CA TRP A 465 7.88 28.72 -25.37
C TRP A 465 7.56 29.04 -26.84
N MET A 466 8.57 29.18 -27.68
CA MET A 466 8.42 29.54 -29.10
C MET A 466 8.52 28.31 -30.01
N GLN A 467 9.34 27.33 -29.65
CA GLN A 467 9.50 26.06 -30.36
C GLN A 467 9.42 24.87 -29.39
N PRO A 468 8.21 24.37 -29.06
CA PRO A 468 8.01 23.34 -28.03
C PRO A 468 8.65 21.97 -28.31
N LYS A 469 9.24 21.76 -29.50
CA LYS A 469 10.04 20.56 -29.81
C LYS A 469 11.49 20.66 -29.32
N ILE A 470 11.91 21.81 -28.81
CA ILE A 470 13.18 21.99 -28.11
C ILE A 470 12.91 21.95 -26.61
N LEU A 471 13.66 21.13 -25.89
CA LEU A 471 13.67 21.10 -24.43
C LEU A 471 14.77 22.02 -23.91
N MET A 472 14.42 22.92 -23.01
CA MET A 472 15.37 23.74 -22.27
C MET A 472 15.73 23.03 -20.95
N ILE A 473 17.02 22.82 -20.74
CA ILE A 473 17.60 22.17 -19.57
C ILE A 473 18.06 23.27 -18.60
N PRO A 474 17.50 23.36 -17.38
CA PRO A 474 17.99 24.24 -16.33
C PRO A 474 19.49 24.07 -16.09
N ARG A 475 20.29 25.14 -16.21
CA ARG A 475 21.73 25.14 -15.94
C ARG A 475 22.05 26.05 -14.75
N ARG A 476 22.90 25.55 -13.85
CA ARG A 476 23.32 26.30 -12.66
C ARG A 476 24.41 27.31 -13.03
N PRO A 477 24.20 28.62 -12.81
CA PRO A 477 25.31 29.54 -12.78
C PRO A 477 26.14 29.24 -11.53
N VAL A 478 27.45 29.30 -11.68
CA VAL A 478 28.39 29.09 -10.58
C VAL A 478 29.09 30.42 -10.31
N ASN A 479 29.35 30.72 -9.04
CA ASN A 479 30.10 31.91 -8.65
C ASN A 479 31.61 31.77 -8.93
N LEU A 480 31.98 31.07 -10.00
CA LEU A 480 33.26 31.10 -10.69
C LEU A 480 32.97 31.80 -12.02
N PHE A 481 33.16 33.12 -12.04
CA PHE A 481 32.63 33.99 -13.08
C PHE A 481 33.31 33.74 -14.44
N TYR A 482 32.66 34.16 -15.52
CA TYR A 482 33.12 33.88 -16.89
C TYR A 482 34.50 34.45 -17.20
N ASN A 483 34.79 35.65 -16.70
CA ASN A 483 35.92 36.50 -17.04
C ASN A 483 37.10 36.41 -16.03
N VAL A 484 37.14 35.38 -15.16
CA VAL A 484 38.23 35.21 -14.18
C VAL A 484 39.16 34.07 -14.56
N ALA A 485 40.47 34.36 -14.59
CA ALA A 485 41.50 33.41 -15.00
C ALA A 485 42.57 33.14 -13.93
N SER A 486 42.65 33.99 -12.89
CA SER A 486 43.59 33.81 -11.78
C SER A 486 42.90 33.86 -10.41
N PRO A 487 43.53 33.31 -9.34
CA PRO A 487 43.01 33.43 -7.98
C PRO A 487 42.78 34.88 -7.52
N ALA A 488 43.62 35.81 -8.01
CA ALA A 488 43.48 37.23 -7.72
C ALA A 488 42.28 37.85 -8.44
N ASP A 489 42.02 37.44 -9.69
CA ASP A 489 40.88 37.91 -10.48
C ASP A 489 39.58 37.51 -9.77
N TRP A 490 39.45 36.22 -9.45
CA TRP A 490 38.26 35.67 -8.82
C TRP A 490 38.03 36.27 -7.43
N ALA A 491 39.07 36.39 -6.60
CA ALA A 491 38.94 37.02 -5.30
C ALA A 491 38.54 38.50 -5.40
N SER A 492 39.07 39.22 -6.38
CA SER A 492 38.76 40.64 -6.61
C SER A 492 37.28 40.82 -7.00
N GLU A 493 36.81 40.11 -8.03
CA GLU A 493 35.43 40.23 -8.50
C GLU A 493 34.42 39.71 -7.49
N TYR A 494 34.69 38.56 -6.86
CA TYR A 494 33.80 37.98 -5.85
C TYR A 494 33.61 38.93 -4.66
N ASN A 495 34.67 39.57 -4.19
CA ASN A 495 34.56 40.57 -3.13
C ASN A 495 33.88 41.85 -3.62
N CYS A 496 34.07 42.23 -4.89
CA CYS A 496 33.30 43.34 -5.48
C CYS A 496 31.79 43.13 -5.32
N ILE A 497 31.31 41.90 -5.52
CA ILE A 497 29.89 41.54 -5.48
C ILE A 497 29.40 41.25 -4.06
N TYR A 498 30.14 40.42 -3.32
CA TYR A 498 29.64 39.79 -2.09
C TYR A 498 30.24 40.35 -0.80
N ARG A 499 31.15 41.33 -0.86
CA ARG A 499 31.74 41.92 0.35
C ARG A 499 30.70 42.41 1.35
N SER A 500 29.59 43.00 0.90
CA SER A 500 28.53 43.48 1.79
C SER A 500 27.82 42.34 2.52
N TYR A 501 27.72 41.16 1.90
CA TYR A 501 27.13 39.97 2.51
C TYR A 501 28.04 39.41 3.61
N PHE A 502 29.34 39.31 3.36
CA PHE A 502 30.31 38.77 4.32
C PHE A 502 30.83 39.80 5.35
N GLY A 503 30.63 41.09 5.11
CA GLY A 503 31.14 42.19 5.94
C GLY A 503 32.65 42.45 5.78
N ARG A 504 33.36 41.60 5.04
CA ARG A 504 34.80 41.69 4.76
C ARG A 504 35.11 41.05 3.41
N ASP A 505 36.33 41.25 2.96
CA ASP A 505 36.87 40.52 1.82
C ASP A 505 37.21 39.09 2.25
N LEU A 506 36.91 38.15 1.37
CA LEU A 506 37.29 36.75 1.47
C LEU A 506 38.57 36.49 0.68
N THR A 507 39.40 35.59 1.19
CA THR A 507 40.55 35.06 0.44
C THR A 507 40.09 34.08 -0.63
N TYR A 508 40.95 33.79 -1.62
CA TYR A 508 40.71 32.76 -2.62
C TYR A 508 40.29 31.41 -2.01
N GLN A 509 40.99 30.96 -0.95
CA GLN A 509 40.70 29.69 -0.29
C GLN A 509 39.33 29.68 0.41
N GLU A 510 38.91 30.81 1.00
CA GLU A 510 37.59 30.94 1.60
C GLU A 510 36.48 30.95 0.55
N ILE A 511 36.71 31.59 -0.60
CA ILE A 511 35.78 31.58 -1.74
C ILE A 511 35.67 30.17 -2.30
N LEU A 512 36.80 29.51 -2.56
CA LEU A 512 36.86 28.13 -3.03
C LEU A 512 36.09 27.18 -2.10
N ASP A 513 36.26 27.32 -0.79
CA ASP A 513 35.52 26.53 0.19
C ASP A 513 34.02 26.84 0.18
N PHE A 514 33.65 28.12 0.11
CA PHE A 514 32.25 28.54 0.12
C PHE A 514 31.52 28.06 -1.14
N VAL A 515 32.07 28.29 -2.34
CA VAL A 515 31.43 27.91 -3.60
C VAL A 515 31.35 26.39 -3.73
N SER A 516 32.39 25.63 -3.33
CA SER A 516 32.29 24.17 -3.28
C SER A 516 31.26 23.64 -2.28
N ASN A 517 30.96 24.36 -1.18
CA ASN A 517 29.85 24.03 -0.28
C ASN A 517 28.48 24.26 -0.94
N GLN A 518 28.37 25.17 -1.91
CA GLN A 518 27.14 25.38 -2.69
C GLN A 518 26.94 24.29 -3.75
N LEU A 519 28.03 23.77 -4.33
CA LEU A 519 27.97 22.72 -5.35
C LEU A 519 27.67 21.33 -4.78
N LEU A 520 28.16 21.03 -3.58
CA LEU A 520 27.97 19.71 -2.94
C LEU A 520 26.49 19.28 -2.84
N PRO A 521 25.54 20.13 -2.40
CA PRO A 521 24.11 19.79 -2.39
C PRO A 521 23.50 19.42 -3.75
N TYR A 522 24.01 19.93 -4.87
CA TYR A 522 23.54 19.54 -6.20
C TYR A 522 23.90 18.07 -6.48
N LEU A 523 25.13 17.67 -6.12
CA LEU A 523 25.57 16.28 -6.22
C LEU A 523 24.75 15.38 -5.31
N LEU A 524 24.64 15.70 -4.02
CA LEU A 524 24.00 14.82 -3.03
C LEU A 524 22.52 14.57 -3.30
N ARG A 525 21.82 15.50 -3.97
CA ARG A 525 20.42 15.31 -4.40
C ARG A 525 20.28 14.50 -5.69
N GLY A 526 21.36 14.30 -6.45
CA GLY A 526 21.31 13.69 -7.78
C GLY A 526 20.67 14.62 -8.81
N GLU A 527 21.01 15.90 -8.74
CA GLU A 527 20.47 16.93 -9.65
C GLU A 527 21.07 16.79 -11.05
N LYS A 528 20.20 16.76 -12.07
CA LYS A 528 20.55 16.60 -13.49
C LYS A 528 20.93 17.93 -14.17
N ASP A 529 21.01 19.03 -13.44
CA ASP A 529 21.33 20.34 -14.02
C ASP A 529 22.84 20.43 -14.34
N PRO A 530 23.23 20.77 -15.58
CA PRO A 530 24.63 21.08 -15.87
C PRO A 530 25.08 22.36 -15.16
N TRP A 531 26.39 22.55 -15.04
CA TRP A 531 27.00 23.71 -14.39
C TRP A 531 27.73 24.58 -15.41
N MET A 532 27.50 25.88 -15.34
CA MET A 532 28.05 26.88 -16.25
C MET A 532 29.47 27.31 -15.83
N PHE A 533 30.40 27.25 -16.77
CA PHE A 533 31.77 27.75 -16.69
C PHE A 533 32.18 28.29 -18.06
N HIS A 534 33.33 28.96 -18.15
CA HIS A 534 33.83 29.56 -19.40
C HIS A 534 35.32 29.30 -19.56
N GLN A 535 35.86 29.45 -20.78
CA GLN A 535 37.26 29.10 -21.06
C GLN A 535 38.32 29.82 -20.20
N PRO A 536 38.15 31.05 -19.68
CA PRO A 536 39.13 31.67 -18.79
C PRO A 536 39.34 30.87 -17.51
N ASN A 537 38.31 30.15 -17.06
CA ASN A 537 38.39 29.30 -15.87
C ASN A 537 39.34 28.10 -16.04
N LEU A 538 39.69 27.76 -17.29
CA LEU A 538 40.62 26.69 -17.65
C LEU A 538 42.07 27.17 -17.85
N VAL A 539 42.33 28.47 -17.76
CA VAL A 539 43.70 29.00 -17.88
C VAL A 539 44.56 28.47 -16.74
N ALA A 540 45.73 27.91 -17.07
CA ALA A 540 46.67 27.40 -16.10
C ALA A 540 47.44 28.55 -15.45
N TYR A 541 46.89 29.16 -14.41
CA TYR A 541 47.36 30.42 -13.83
C TYR A 541 48.79 30.34 -13.23
N ASP A 542 49.28 29.14 -12.96
CA ASP A 542 50.67 28.87 -12.55
C ASP A 542 51.39 27.86 -13.46
N GLY A 543 50.78 27.55 -14.62
CA GLY A 543 51.23 26.54 -15.56
C GLY A 543 50.78 25.11 -15.25
N THR A 544 50.12 24.85 -14.10
CA THR A 544 49.69 23.51 -13.67
C THR A 544 48.29 23.42 -13.06
N HIS A 545 47.75 24.52 -12.53
CA HIS A 545 46.43 24.56 -11.91
C HIS A 545 45.50 25.55 -12.62
N THR A 546 44.21 25.22 -12.68
CA THR A 546 43.15 26.08 -13.21
C THR A 546 42.10 26.34 -12.13
N LEU A 547 41.36 27.45 -12.23
CA LEU A 547 40.32 27.77 -11.23
C LEU A 547 39.19 26.74 -11.24
N LEU A 548 38.80 26.25 -12.42
CA LEU A 548 37.75 25.23 -12.52
C LEU A 548 38.19 23.93 -11.86
N THR A 549 39.41 23.45 -12.15
CA THR A 549 39.91 22.19 -11.59
C THR A 549 40.09 22.28 -10.08
N ASP A 550 40.51 23.43 -9.54
CA ASP A 550 40.58 23.66 -8.08
C ASP A 550 39.20 23.57 -7.43
N LEU A 551 38.19 24.19 -8.04
CA LEU A 551 36.81 24.18 -7.54
C LEU A 551 36.21 22.77 -7.58
N LEU A 552 36.41 22.04 -8.68
CA LEU A 552 35.96 20.66 -8.80
C LEU A 552 36.70 19.76 -7.82
N ASP A 553 38.01 19.95 -7.61
CA ASP A 553 38.79 19.20 -6.62
C ASP A 553 38.26 19.37 -5.20
N ARG A 554 38.01 20.62 -4.80
CA ARG A 554 37.46 20.91 -3.47
C ARG A 554 36.06 20.31 -3.31
N THR A 555 35.23 20.37 -4.34
CA THR A 555 33.86 19.83 -4.33
C THR A 555 33.87 18.29 -4.27
N LEU A 556 34.69 17.65 -5.12
CA LEU A 556 34.82 16.20 -5.18
C LEU A 556 35.47 15.62 -3.93
N ALA A 557 36.43 16.32 -3.32
CA ALA A 557 37.00 15.92 -2.03
C ALA A 557 35.94 15.89 -0.93
N LYS A 558 35.05 16.89 -0.87
CA LYS A 558 33.91 16.91 0.06
C LYS A 558 32.92 15.79 -0.24
N TYR A 559 32.58 15.58 -1.51
CA TYR A 559 31.71 14.49 -1.93
C TYR A 559 32.28 13.12 -1.53
N ASN A 560 33.54 12.83 -1.86
CA ASN A 560 34.23 11.57 -1.52
C ASN A 560 34.39 11.37 -0.01
N GLY A 561 34.41 12.47 0.77
CA GLY A 561 34.38 12.42 2.22
C GLY A 561 33.07 11.88 2.80
N TYR A 562 31.97 11.93 2.03
CA TYR A 562 30.64 11.50 2.47
C TYR A 562 30.07 10.32 1.69
N PHE A 563 30.25 10.25 0.37
CA PHE A 563 29.64 9.25 -0.51
C PHE A 563 30.70 8.38 -1.20
N THR A 564 30.33 7.14 -1.48
CA THR A 564 31.09 6.20 -2.30
C THR A 564 30.47 5.95 -3.67
N LEU A 565 29.36 6.63 -3.99
CA LEU A 565 28.63 6.41 -5.25
C LEU A 565 29.41 6.97 -6.45
N PRO A 566 29.41 6.25 -7.58
CA PRO A 566 30.02 6.75 -8.80
C PRO A 566 29.21 7.92 -9.37
N ILE A 567 29.90 8.99 -9.71
CA ILE A 567 29.35 10.14 -10.42
C ILE A 567 29.26 9.79 -11.90
N VAL A 568 28.14 10.13 -12.52
CA VAL A 568 27.94 10.02 -13.96
C VAL A 568 28.02 11.40 -14.61
N SER A 569 28.73 11.49 -15.74
CA SER A 569 28.84 12.70 -16.56
C SER A 569 28.28 12.42 -17.97
N PRO A 570 26.95 12.40 -18.15
CA PRO A 570 26.36 12.19 -19.46
C PRO A 570 26.55 13.43 -20.36
N PRO A 571 26.67 13.27 -21.69
CA PRO A 571 26.60 14.40 -22.60
C PRO A 571 25.20 15.04 -22.57
N MET A 572 25.13 16.34 -22.86
CA MET A 572 23.91 17.15 -22.70
C MET A 572 22.67 16.57 -23.40
N HIS A 573 22.79 15.96 -24.58
CA HIS A 573 21.65 15.35 -25.27
C HIS A 573 21.10 14.09 -24.59
N GLN A 574 21.95 13.32 -23.88
CA GLN A 574 21.50 12.19 -23.06
C GLN A 574 20.86 12.69 -21.76
N LEU A 575 21.45 13.72 -21.15
CA LEU A 575 20.88 14.41 -19.99
C LEU A 575 19.47 14.93 -20.29
N GLY A 576 19.31 15.64 -21.42
CA GLY A 576 18.03 16.14 -21.91
C GLY A 576 17.01 15.03 -22.19
N ARG A 577 17.45 13.89 -22.76
CA ARG A 577 16.58 12.72 -22.94
C ARG A 577 16.09 12.17 -21.59
N GLY A 578 16.99 12.00 -20.62
CA GLY A 578 16.62 11.54 -19.28
C GLY A 578 15.65 12.49 -18.56
N ILE A 579 15.80 13.80 -18.75
CA ILE A 579 14.86 14.81 -18.25
C ILE A 579 13.50 14.69 -18.96
N SER A 580 13.48 14.54 -20.29
CA SER A 580 12.24 14.31 -21.05
C SER A 580 11.53 13.02 -20.63
N ASP A 581 12.26 11.94 -20.39
CA ASP A 581 11.72 10.66 -19.92
C ASP A 581 11.09 10.82 -18.54
N ARG A 582 11.76 11.57 -17.63
CA ARG A 582 11.22 11.93 -16.32
C ARG A 582 9.93 12.73 -16.43
N MET A 583 9.86 13.71 -17.34
CA MET A 583 8.65 14.49 -17.62
C MET A 583 7.51 13.62 -18.16
N ASN A 584 7.82 12.67 -19.05
CA ASN A 584 6.84 11.73 -19.58
C ASN A 584 6.28 10.83 -18.46
N TRP A 585 7.14 10.35 -17.56
CA TRP A 585 6.74 9.57 -16.41
C TRP A 585 5.86 10.36 -15.42
N LEU A 586 6.25 11.58 -15.05
CA LEU A 586 5.47 12.42 -14.13
C LEU A 586 4.06 12.73 -14.65
N SER A 587 3.89 12.78 -15.97
CA SER A 587 2.59 13.01 -16.61
C SER A 587 1.81 11.72 -16.89
N ALA A 588 2.36 10.54 -16.56
CA ALA A 588 1.70 9.24 -16.68
C ALA A 588 1.03 8.86 -15.36
N ARG A 589 -0.17 8.28 -15.43
CA ARG A 589 -0.79 7.62 -14.26
C ARG A 589 -0.31 6.18 -14.19
N VAL A 590 0.83 6.00 -13.53
CA VAL A 590 1.42 4.68 -13.28
C VAL A 590 0.85 4.09 -12.00
N THR A 591 0.38 2.85 -12.07
CA THR A 591 0.16 2.02 -10.88
C THR A 591 1.16 0.86 -10.89
N ALA A 592 1.60 0.45 -9.70
CA ALA A 592 2.52 -0.65 -9.55
C ALA A 592 2.17 -1.43 -8.27
N THR A 593 1.82 -2.70 -8.41
CA THR A 593 1.37 -3.55 -7.31
C THR A 593 2.26 -4.79 -7.23
N LEU A 594 2.89 -4.98 -6.07
CA LEU A 594 3.56 -6.24 -5.75
C LEU A 594 2.52 -7.22 -5.20
N GLN A 595 2.45 -8.42 -5.75
CA GLN A 595 1.49 -9.45 -5.37
C GLN A 595 2.16 -10.57 -4.55
N PRO A 596 1.36 -11.40 -3.83
CA PRO A 596 1.87 -12.64 -3.25
C PRO A 596 2.62 -13.50 -4.30
N GLY A 597 3.68 -14.17 -3.87
CA GLY A 597 4.55 -14.93 -4.78
C GLY A 597 5.56 -14.08 -5.58
N GLY A 598 5.59 -12.76 -5.36
CA GLY A 598 6.63 -11.87 -5.89
C GLY A 598 6.37 -11.34 -7.30
N LEU A 599 5.15 -11.45 -7.80
CA LEU A 599 4.75 -10.86 -9.08
C LEU A 599 4.54 -9.35 -8.94
N LEU A 600 5.37 -8.55 -9.60
CA LEU A 600 5.21 -7.10 -9.71
C LEU A 600 4.48 -6.76 -11.01
N THR A 601 3.31 -6.14 -10.91
CA THR A 601 2.52 -5.69 -12.06
C THR A 601 2.53 -4.17 -12.12
N LEU A 602 2.90 -3.60 -13.27
CA LEU A 602 2.78 -2.17 -13.55
C LEU A 602 1.74 -1.93 -14.63
N SER A 603 0.98 -0.85 -14.51
CA SER A 603 0.08 -0.36 -15.56
C SER A 603 0.24 1.14 -15.76
N SER A 604 -0.12 1.63 -16.93
CA SER A 604 -0.11 3.06 -17.22
C SER A 604 -1.18 3.45 -18.22
N ASP A 605 -1.71 4.67 -18.09
CA ASP A 605 -2.65 5.24 -19.06
C ASP A 605 -1.98 5.69 -20.37
N LYS A 606 -0.65 5.76 -20.42
CA LYS A 606 0.10 6.06 -21.64
C LYS A 606 1.42 5.29 -21.72
N ALA A 607 2.04 5.29 -22.89
CA ALA A 607 3.33 4.64 -23.07
C ALA A 607 4.41 5.35 -22.25
N VAL A 608 5.09 4.62 -21.38
CA VAL A 608 6.05 5.19 -20.44
C VAL A 608 7.13 4.18 -20.09
N ASN A 609 8.36 4.65 -19.89
CA ASN A 609 9.43 3.86 -19.31
C ASN A 609 9.59 4.26 -17.84
N VAL A 610 9.35 3.32 -16.93
CA VAL A 610 9.34 3.59 -15.48
C VAL A 610 10.60 3.00 -14.85
N PRO A 611 11.47 3.81 -14.22
CA PRO A 611 12.58 3.27 -13.45
C PRO A 611 12.04 2.57 -12.19
N VAL A 612 12.61 1.41 -11.86
CA VAL A 612 12.25 0.62 -10.69
C VAL A 612 13.54 0.18 -9.99
N THR A 613 13.86 0.84 -8.87
CA THR A 613 14.95 0.43 -7.99
C THR A 613 14.58 -0.90 -7.34
N GLY A 614 15.52 -1.85 -7.29
CA GLY A 614 15.33 -3.23 -6.81
C GLY A 614 14.87 -4.22 -7.88
N LEU A 615 14.50 -3.76 -9.09
CA LEU A 615 14.07 -4.63 -10.18
C LEU A 615 15.26 -5.15 -10.99
N THR A 616 15.45 -6.47 -10.99
CA THR A 616 16.47 -7.14 -11.79
C THR A 616 15.86 -7.72 -13.07
N THR A 617 16.35 -7.28 -14.21
CA THR A 617 16.04 -7.74 -15.57
C THR A 617 17.34 -7.93 -16.36
N SER A 618 17.27 -8.45 -17.59
CA SER A 618 18.45 -8.58 -18.45
C SER A 618 19.09 -7.24 -18.85
N THR A 619 18.37 -6.12 -18.70
CA THR A 619 18.83 -4.77 -19.03
C THR A 619 18.96 -3.89 -17.79
N SER A 620 18.81 -4.43 -16.58
CA SER A 620 19.00 -3.67 -15.35
C SER A 620 20.47 -3.31 -15.18
N GLU A 621 20.74 -2.10 -14.71
CA GLU A 621 22.07 -1.72 -14.27
C GLU A 621 22.26 -2.01 -12.78
N ILE A 622 23.51 -2.02 -12.33
CA ILE A 622 23.86 -2.05 -10.91
C ILE A 622 24.52 -0.72 -10.56
N TYR A 623 23.86 0.08 -9.73
CA TYR A 623 24.35 1.37 -9.25
C TYR A 623 24.42 1.40 -7.73
N GLY A 624 25.60 1.71 -7.17
CA GLY A 624 25.81 1.73 -5.71
C GLY A 624 25.51 0.39 -5.02
N GLY A 625 25.67 -0.74 -5.73
CA GLY A 625 25.37 -2.08 -5.24
C GLY A 625 23.89 -2.50 -5.34
N GLN A 626 23.04 -1.70 -5.98
CA GLN A 626 21.60 -1.97 -6.12
C GLN A 626 21.19 -2.02 -7.60
N ALA A 627 20.30 -2.95 -7.93
CA ALA A 627 19.75 -3.04 -9.28
C ALA A 627 18.75 -1.91 -9.55
N ILE A 628 18.83 -1.31 -10.73
CA ILE A 628 17.83 -0.39 -11.28
C ILE A 628 17.38 -0.97 -12.61
N GLY A 629 16.09 -1.30 -12.72
CA GLY A 629 15.47 -1.81 -13.94
C GLY A 629 14.51 -0.79 -14.54
N TRP A 630 14.19 -0.94 -15.82
CA TRP A 630 13.22 -0.08 -16.50
C TRP A 630 12.05 -0.90 -17.04
N ALA A 631 10.85 -0.53 -16.64
CA ALA A 631 9.62 -1.12 -17.11
C ALA A 631 9.03 -0.27 -18.23
N THR A 632 9.13 -0.75 -19.47
CA THR A 632 8.43 -0.15 -20.62
C THR A 632 6.97 -0.59 -20.62
N VAL A 633 6.08 0.28 -20.17
CA VAL A 633 4.64 0.01 -20.07
C VAL A 633 3.92 0.60 -21.29
N PRO A 634 3.15 -0.19 -22.08
CA PRO A 634 2.38 0.34 -23.19
C PRO A 634 1.15 1.12 -22.70
N ALA A 635 0.64 2.05 -23.53
CA ALA A 635 -0.55 2.84 -23.22
C ALA A 635 -1.78 1.97 -22.96
N GLY A 636 -2.40 2.11 -21.79
CA GLY A 636 -3.56 1.32 -21.37
C GLY A 636 -3.26 -0.16 -21.10
N GLY A 637 -2.00 -0.56 -21.11
CA GLY A 637 -1.58 -1.94 -20.90
C GLY A 637 -0.88 -2.17 -19.55
N THR A 638 -0.53 -3.43 -19.33
CA THR A 638 0.14 -3.90 -18.12
C THR A 638 1.39 -4.70 -18.46
N VAL A 639 2.41 -4.61 -17.61
CA VAL A 639 3.62 -5.45 -17.69
C VAL A 639 3.87 -6.13 -16.35
N ASN A 640 4.42 -7.34 -16.40
CA ASN A 640 4.61 -8.20 -15.23
C ASN A 640 6.07 -8.59 -15.09
N PHE A 641 6.59 -8.56 -13.87
CA PHE A 641 7.93 -8.99 -13.52
C PHE A 641 7.89 -9.96 -12.35
N ALA A 642 8.61 -11.07 -12.44
CA ALA A 642 8.89 -11.90 -11.28
C ALA A 642 10.00 -11.24 -10.45
N THR A 643 9.80 -11.16 -9.14
CA THR A 643 10.76 -10.55 -8.22
C THR A 643 11.02 -11.48 -7.04
N PRO A 644 12.21 -11.41 -6.41
CA PRO A 644 12.48 -12.17 -5.19
C PRO A 644 11.74 -11.61 -3.97
N TYR A 645 11.07 -10.47 -4.11
CA TYR A 645 10.37 -9.79 -3.04
C TYR A 645 8.98 -10.41 -2.86
N THR A 646 8.85 -11.32 -1.91
CA THR A 646 7.54 -11.93 -1.59
C THR A 646 6.82 -11.17 -0.49
N ILE A 647 5.53 -10.92 -0.66
CA ILE A 647 4.66 -10.48 0.43
C ILE A 647 4.34 -11.71 1.29
N THR A 648 4.89 -11.75 2.51
CA THR A 648 4.60 -12.76 3.54
C THR A 648 3.51 -12.29 4.51
N GLY A 649 2.56 -11.48 4.02
CA GLY A 649 1.41 -11.02 4.78
C GLY A 649 0.41 -12.16 4.95
N ASN A 650 -0.06 -12.36 6.18
CA ASN A 650 -1.18 -13.25 6.44
C ASN A 650 -2.40 -12.56 5.82
N LEU A 651 -3.01 -13.13 4.77
CA LEU A 651 -4.19 -12.51 4.15
C LEU A 651 -5.38 -12.62 5.11
N ALA A 652 -6.27 -11.64 5.15
CA ALA A 652 -7.54 -11.79 5.87
C ALA A 652 -8.28 -13.05 5.38
N PRO A 653 -9.14 -13.67 6.21
CA PRO A 653 -9.91 -14.83 5.80
C PRO A 653 -10.73 -14.54 4.53
N SER A 654 -10.95 -15.53 3.67
CA SER A 654 -11.90 -15.35 2.56
C SER A 654 -13.31 -15.16 3.12
N VAL A 655 -14.20 -14.59 2.30
CA VAL A 655 -15.64 -14.56 2.61
C VAL A 655 -16.12 -16.00 2.85
N PRO A 656 -16.78 -16.30 3.98
CA PRO A 656 -17.39 -17.61 4.21
C PRO A 656 -18.32 -18.02 3.06
N ALA A 657 -18.14 -19.24 2.55
CA ALA A 657 -18.84 -19.77 1.37
C ALA A 657 -19.17 -21.26 1.51
N GLY A 658 -19.99 -21.79 0.60
CA GLY A 658 -20.38 -23.20 0.57
C GLY A 658 -21.18 -23.63 1.80
N PRO A 659 -22.28 -22.95 2.16
CA PRO A 659 -23.07 -23.34 3.32
C PRO A 659 -23.70 -24.72 3.12
N SER A 660 -23.64 -25.55 4.16
CA SER A 660 -24.46 -26.74 4.31
C SER A 660 -25.22 -26.64 5.64
N PRO A 661 -26.57 -26.71 5.67
CA PRO A 661 -27.46 -26.79 4.51
C PRO A 661 -27.29 -25.65 3.52
N ALA A 662 -27.55 -25.92 2.25
CA ALA A 662 -27.58 -24.89 1.22
C ALA A 662 -28.59 -23.81 1.61
N SER A 663 -28.27 -22.54 1.33
CA SER A 663 -29.16 -21.43 1.67
C SER A 663 -30.52 -21.58 0.96
N GLY A 664 -31.60 -21.49 1.73
CA GLY A 664 -32.97 -21.72 1.26
C GLY A 664 -33.41 -23.19 1.29
N ALA A 665 -32.60 -24.14 1.75
CA ALA A 665 -32.97 -25.55 1.80
C ALA A 665 -34.21 -25.79 2.69
N THR A 666 -35.10 -26.68 2.25
CA THR A 666 -36.29 -27.12 2.98
C THR A 666 -36.20 -28.59 3.33
N GLY A 667 -36.94 -29.06 4.35
CA GLY A 667 -36.92 -30.47 4.72
C GLY A 667 -35.62 -30.90 5.42
N VAL A 668 -34.89 -29.96 6.01
CA VAL A 668 -33.63 -30.25 6.69
C VAL A 668 -33.89 -31.03 7.99
N SER A 669 -33.07 -32.04 8.27
CA SER A 669 -33.17 -32.82 9.50
C SER A 669 -32.97 -31.94 10.74
N THR A 670 -33.71 -32.20 11.81
CA THR A 670 -33.49 -31.54 13.11
C THR A 670 -32.19 -31.96 13.79
N SER A 671 -31.46 -32.95 13.23
CA SER A 671 -30.12 -33.37 13.66
C SER A 671 -28.97 -32.81 12.82
N THR A 672 -29.25 -31.89 11.88
CA THR A 672 -28.23 -31.37 10.95
C THR A 672 -27.22 -30.43 11.62
N SER A 673 -25.94 -30.59 11.28
CA SER A 673 -24.86 -29.62 11.54
C SER A 673 -24.72 -28.60 10.41
N LEU A 674 -24.38 -27.36 10.76
CA LEU A 674 -24.03 -26.30 9.84
C LEU A 674 -22.54 -26.39 9.50
N THR A 675 -22.17 -26.36 8.22
CA THR A 675 -20.77 -26.30 7.78
C THR A 675 -20.57 -25.25 6.69
N TRP A 676 -19.35 -24.74 6.59
CA TRP A 676 -18.94 -23.70 5.64
C TRP A 676 -17.47 -23.85 5.29
N SER A 677 -16.99 -23.01 4.39
CA SER A 677 -15.57 -22.90 4.02
C SER A 677 -15.13 -21.44 4.07
N ALA A 678 -13.90 -21.20 4.55
CA ALA A 678 -13.20 -19.94 4.40
C ALA A 678 -11.69 -20.20 4.42
N THR A 679 -10.96 -19.76 3.41
CA THR A 679 -9.50 -19.88 3.38
C THR A 679 -8.87 -18.85 4.32
N ASN A 680 -7.66 -19.13 4.82
CA ASN A 680 -6.90 -18.28 5.74
C ASN A 680 -7.55 -18.05 7.12
N ALA A 681 -8.74 -18.58 7.41
CA ALA A 681 -9.35 -18.48 8.74
C ALA A 681 -8.66 -19.41 9.74
N THR A 682 -8.40 -18.92 10.95
CA THR A 682 -7.95 -19.72 12.11
C THR A 682 -9.04 -19.88 13.17
N SER A 683 -10.09 -19.04 13.14
CA SER A 683 -11.25 -19.18 14.00
C SER A 683 -12.52 -18.57 13.39
N TYR A 684 -13.69 -18.86 13.97
CA TYR A 684 -14.99 -18.43 13.48
C TYR A 684 -15.92 -18.01 14.62
N ASP A 685 -16.76 -17.01 14.34
CA ASP A 685 -17.96 -16.74 15.11
C ASP A 685 -19.20 -17.14 14.31
N VAL A 686 -20.19 -17.72 14.99
CA VAL A 686 -21.47 -18.13 14.40
C VAL A 686 -22.58 -17.29 15.00
N ARG A 687 -23.39 -16.70 14.12
CA ARG A 687 -24.69 -16.13 14.45
C ARG A 687 -25.78 -17.07 13.96
N PHE A 688 -26.75 -17.42 14.81
CA PHE A 688 -27.78 -18.40 14.50
C PHE A 688 -29.08 -18.09 15.27
N GLY A 689 -30.25 -18.20 14.60
CA GLY A 689 -31.55 -18.07 15.25
C GLY A 689 -32.72 -18.06 14.27
N THR A 690 -33.94 -17.76 14.75
CA THR A 690 -35.17 -17.68 13.94
C THR A 690 -35.47 -16.26 13.42
N THR A 691 -34.63 -15.28 13.77
CA THR A 691 -34.73 -13.87 13.34
C THR A 691 -33.67 -13.54 12.28
N ASN A 692 -33.97 -12.56 11.42
CA ASN A 692 -33.00 -12.00 10.47
C ASN A 692 -32.84 -10.49 10.76
N PRO A 693 -31.65 -10.01 11.19
CA PRO A 693 -30.40 -10.75 11.34
C PRO A 693 -30.39 -11.71 12.54
N PRO A 694 -29.63 -12.82 12.45
CA PRO A 694 -29.53 -13.79 13.53
C PRO A 694 -28.65 -13.29 14.70
N PRO A 695 -28.97 -13.66 15.96
CA PRO A 695 -28.17 -13.31 17.13
C PRO A 695 -26.87 -14.12 17.21
N GLN A 696 -25.92 -13.67 18.03
CA GLN A 696 -24.67 -14.39 18.31
C GLN A 696 -24.94 -15.72 19.02
N ALA A 697 -24.42 -16.83 18.48
CA ALA A 697 -24.64 -18.18 19.02
C ALA A 697 -23.36 -18.85 19.51
N ALA A 698 -22.21 -18.62 18.87
CA ALA A 698 -20.91 -19.14 19.30
C ALA A 698 -19.77 -18.23 18.84
N THR A 699 -18.64 -18.21 19.56
CA THR A 699 -17.44 -17.43 19.22
C THR A 699 -16.18 -18.28 19.32
N GLY A 700 -15.16 -17.95 18.52
CA GLY A 700 -13.83 -18.58 18.61
C GLY A 700 -13.76 -20.06 18.22
N LEU A 701 -14.68 -20.54 17.37
CA LEU A 701 -14.67 -21.92 16.87
C LEU A 701 -13.46 -22.13 15.96
N VAL A 702 -12.72 -23.23 16.15
CA VAL A 702 -11.55 -23.57 15.32
C VAL A 702 -11.90 -24.44 14.11
N SER A 703 -13.08 -25.06 14.14
CA SER A 703 -13.61 -25.89 13.05
C SER A 703 -14.69 -25.13 12.29
N ALA A 704 -14.77 -25.32 10.97
CA ALA A 704 -15.81 -24.74 10.12
C ALA A 704 -17.15 -25.52 10.22
N SER A 705 -17.60 -25.76 11.45
CA SER A 705 -18.80 -26.54 11.77
C SER A 705 -19.47 -26.06 13.06
N TYR A 706 -20.80 -26.12 13.12
CA TYR A 706 -21.61 -25.81 14.30
C TYR A 706 -22.91 -26.63 14.31
N THR A 707 -23.24 -27.30 15.41
CA THR A 707 -24.47 -28.11 15.55
C THR A 707 -25.49 -27.41 16.47
N PRO A 708 -26.53 -26.77 15.92
CA PRO A 708 -27.59 -26.14 16.71
C PRO A 708 -28.65 -27.15 17.19
N ALA A 709 -29.43 -26.77 18.20
CA ALA A 709 -30.70 -27.44 18.51
C ALA A 709 -31.82 -26.92 17.60
N LEU A 710 -32.59 -27.83 16.99
CA LEU A 710 -33.56 -27.50 15.94
C LEU A 710 -34.96 -28.01 16.30
N ALA A 711 -35.97 -27.15 16.12
CA ALA A 711 -37.38 -27.53 16.14
C ALA A 711 -37.85 -27.93 14.73
N SER A 712 -38.82 -28.85 14.64
CA SER A 712 -39.43 -29.25 13.37
C SER A 712 -40.23 -28.09 12.75
N LYS A 713 -40.39 -28.11 11.42
CA LYS A 713 -41.15 -27.10 10.64
C LYS A 713 -40.78 -25.64 10.96
N THR A 714 -39.50 -25.37 11.23
CA THR A 714 -39.01 -24.07 11.68
C THR A 714 -37.99 -23.51 10.69
N ASN A 715 -38.11 -22.22 10.37
CA ASN A 715 -37.16 -21.50 9.53
C ASN A 715 -36.06 -20.83 10.38
N TYR A 716 -34.80 -21.08 10.03
CA TYR A 716 -33.63 -20.56 10.72
C TYR A 716 -32.77 -19.70 9.78
N PHE A 717 -32.09 -18.71 10.36
CA PHE A 717 -31.10 -17.84 9.73
C PHE A 717 -29.76 -17.98 10.43
N TRP A 718 -28.67 -17.91 9.67
CA TRP A 718 -27.32 -18.01 10.22
C TRP A 718 -26.27 -17.28 9.39
N GLN A 719 -25.19 -16.86 10.03
CA GLN A 719 -24.10 -16.08 9.44
C GLN A 719 -22.77 -16.41 10.12
N ILE A 720 -21.69 -16.39 9.35
CA ILE A 720 -20.34 -16.67 9.84
C ILE A 720 -19.47 -15.42 9.77
N VAL A 721 -18.68 -15.18 10.80
CA VAL A 721 -17.54 -14.25 10.76
C VAL A 721 -16.27 -15.06 10.87
N ALA A 722 -15.52 -15.17 9.77
CA ALA A 722 -14.22 -15.84 9.75
C ALA A 722 -13.14 -14.89 10.29
N ARG A 723 -12.17 -15.44 11.02
CA ARG A 723 -11.14 -14.67 11.73
C ARG A 723 -9.76 -15.30 11.55
N ASN A 724 -8.72 -14.48 11.49
CA ASN A 724 -7.33 -14.90 11.71
C ASN A 724 -6.50 -13.75 12.31
N GLY A 725 -5.19 -13.96 12.45
CA GLY A 725 -4.27 -12.93 12.94
C GLY A 725 -4.15 -11.68 12.06
N ALA A 726 -4.70 -11.71 10.84
CA ALA A 726 -4.75 -10.59 9.91
C ALA A 726 -6.09 -9.85 9.86
N GLY A 727 -7.16 -10.37 10.46
CA GLY A 727 -8.44 -9.67 10.53
C GLY A 727 -9.65 -10.60 10.51
N THR A 728 -10.80 -10.01 10.19
CA THR A 728 -12.09 -10.73 10.16
C THR A 728 -12.84 -10.46 8.87
N THR A 729 -13.52 -11.48 8.34
CA THR A 729 -14.35 -11.38 7.14
C THR A 729 -15.75 -11.91 7.42
N THR A 730 -16.76 -11.05 7.28
CA THR A 730 -18.16 -11.40 7.51
C THR A 730 -18.79 -12.00 6.25
N GLY A 731 -19.43 -13.16 6.38
CA GLY A 731 -20.15 -13.84 5.31
C GLY A 731 -21.59 -13.36 5.12
N PRO A 732 -22.28 -13.82 4.06
CA PRO A 732 -23.71 -13.57 3.87
C PRO A 732 -24.57 -14.25 4.96
N VAL A 733 -25.83 -13.81 5.09
CA VAL A 733 -26.84 -14.48 5.91
C VAL A 733 -27.48 -15.59 5.09
N TRP A 734 -27.39 -16.82 5.57
CA TRP A 734 -28.03 -18.01 4.99
C TRP A 734 -29.27 -18.41 5.77
N SER A 735 -30.16 -19.18 5.16
CA SER A 735 -31.35 -19.71 5.82
C SER A 735 -31.65 -21.17 5.44
N PHE A 736 -32.46 -21.85 6.25
CA PHE A 736 -33.04 -23.15 5.91
C PHE A 736 -34.30 -23.42 6.74
N THR A 737 -35.16 -24.33 6.28
CA THR A 737 -36.36 -24.79 6.99
C THR A 737 -36.28 -26.28 7.30
N THR A 738 -36.52 -26.64 8.56
CA THR A 738 -36.52 -28.04 9.01
C THR A 738 -37.75 -28.82 8.54
N ALA A 739 -37.62 -30.15 8.43
CA ALA A 739 -38.71 -31.04 8.05
C ALA A 739 -39.87 -31.01 9.04
N ALA A 740 -41.07 -31.38 8.56
CA ALA A 740 -42.21 -31.68 9.42
C ALA A 740 -41.98 -33.03 10.14
N PRO A 741 -42.58 -33.25 11.32
CA PRO A 741 -42.53 -34.56 11.98
C PRO A 741 -43.24 -35.64 11.14
N SER A 742 -42.66 -36.83 11.08
CA SER A 742 -43.19 -37.98 10.32
C SER A 742 -44.26 -38.76 11.08
N GLN A 743 -45.29 -39.23 10.38
CA GLN A 743 -46.27 -40.19 10.92
C GLN A 743 -45.61 -41.53 11.23
N ILE A 744 -46.08 -42.20 12.29
CA ILE A 744 -45.62 -43.55 12.66
C ILE A 744 -46.75 -44.52 12.34
N VAL A 745 -46.45 -45.54 11.55
CA VAL A 745 -47.40 -46.59 11.14
C VAL A 745 -46.82 -47.94 11.50
N ILE A 746 -47.57 -48.73 12.25
CA ILE A 746 -47.21 -50.05 12.71
C ILE A 746 -48.28 -51.01 12.19
N TYR A 747 -47.88 -51.93 11.33
CA TYR A 747 -48.73 -53.03 10.88
C TYR A 747 -48.60 -54.21 11.85
N ALA A 748 -49.62 -55.05 11.92
CA ALA A 748 -49.55 -56.31 12.66
C ALA A 748 -48.33 -57.15 12.24
N SER A 749 -47.96 -57.14 10.95
CA SER A 749 -46.77 -57.85 10.43
C SER A 749 -45.42 -57.34 10.97
N ASP A 750 -45.37 -56.13 11.54
CA ASP A 750 -44.14 -55.55 12.08
C ASP A 750 -43.86 -56.00 13.52
N ILE A 751 -44.88 -56.53 14.19
CA ILE A 751 -44.79 -56.89 15.60
C ILE A 751 -44.09 -58.26 15.67
N PRO A 752 -42.96 -58.37 16.37
CA PRO A 752 -42.24 -59.64 16.47
C PRO A 752 -43.06 -60.65 17.27
N ALA A 753 -43.01 -61.93 16.91
CA ALA A 753 -43.77 -62.98 17.61
C ALA A 753 -43.47 -63.04 19.12
N GLY A 754 -42.25 -62.69 19.55
CA GLY A 754 -41.87 -62.63 20.96
C GLY A 754 -42.50 -61.48 21.77
N ALA A 755 -43.18 -60.54 21.12
CA ALA A 755 -43.92 -59.46 21.77
C ALA A 755 -45.36 -59.84 22.13
N LEU A 756 -45.88 -60.97 21.62
CA LEU A 756 -47.22 -61.45 21.90
C LEU A 756 -47.19 -62.33 23.15
N HIS A 757 -48.05 -62.03 24.12
CA HIS A 757 -48.19 -62.79 25.36
C HIS A 757 -49.63 -63.26 25.55
N GLY A 758 -49.80 -64.49 26.05
CA GLY A 758 -51.12 -65.05 26.36
C GLY A 758 -51.96 -65.34 25.11
N ASN A 759 -53.20 -64.86 25.11
CA ASN A 759 -54.25 -65.15 24.12
C ASN A 759 -54.07 -64.46 22.74
N TRP A 760 -52.92 -63.84 22.46
CA TRP A 760 -52.65 -63.17 21.18
C TRP A 760 -51.95 -64.09 20.19
N SER A 761 -52.41 -64.08 18.93
CA SER A 761 -51.77 -64.81 17.83
C SER A 761 -51.93 -64.06 16.50
N PHE A 762 -51.10 -64.42 15.50
CA PHE A 762 -51.25 -63.94 14.13
C PHE A 762 -52.30 -64.74 13.39
N ALA A 763 -53.06 -64.07 12.53
CA ALA A 763 -53.96 -64.70 11.56
C ALA A 763 -53.80 -64.05 10.18
N SER A 764 -54.08 -64.84 9.13
CA SER A 764 -54.12 -64.34 7.76
C SER A 764 -55.42 -63.59 7.49
N ASP A 765 -55.33 -62.42 6.85
CA ASP A 765 -56.47 -61.66 6.35
C ASP A 765 -56.06 -60.86 5.10
N PRO A 766 -56.63 -61.13 3.91
CA PRO A 766 -56.25 -60.44 2.67
C PRO A 766 -56.58 -58.94 2.66
N THR A 767 -57.42 -58.47 3.59
CA THR A 767 -57.79 -57.04 3.70
C THR A 767 -56.90 -56.25 4.65
N SER A 768 -55.99 -56.93 5.35
CA SER A 768 -54.97 -56.34 6.24
C SER A 768 -53.66 -56.05 5.48
N PRO A 769 -52.84 -55.07 5.92
CA PRO A 769 -51.54 -54.83 5.33
C PRO A 769 -50.67 -56.10 5.41
N ASN A 770 -49.99 -56.43 4.31
CA ASN A 770 -49.18 -57.64 4.17
C ASN A 770 -49.94 -58.96 4.45
N GLY A 771 -51.27 -58.95 4.46
CA GLY A 771 -52.08 -60.15 4.66
C GLY A 771 -52.14 -60.66 6.09
N ILE A 772 -51.68 -59.88 7.09
CA ILE A 772 -51.55 -60.32 8.49
C ILE A 772 -52.35 -59.40 9.41
N LYS A 773 -53.10 -59.99 10.34
CA LYS A 773 -53.71 -59.33 11.49
C LYS A 773 -53.35 -60.04 12.80
N LEU A 774 -53.55 -59.35 13.91
CA LEU A 774 -53.50 -59.93 15.24
C LEU A 774 -54.90 -60.23 15.74
N VAL A 775 -55.08 -61.40 16.34
CA VAL A 775 -56.35 -61.89 16.84
C VAL A 775 -56.19 -62.41 18.27
N SER A 776 -57.28 -62.34 19.03
CA SER A 776 -57.44 -63.06 20.28
C SER A 776 -58.51 -64.15 20.14
N VAL A 777 -58.33 -65.29 20.80
CA VAL A 777 -59.36 -66.36 20.78
C VAL A 777 -60.53 -65.94 21.67
N ASP A 778 -61.75 -66.05 21.16
CA ASP A 778 -62.98 -65.83 21.90
C ASP A 778 -63.27 -67.04 22.81
N ASN A 779 -62.93 -66.89 24.08
CA ASN A 779 -63.24 -67.80 25.18
C ASN A 779 -64.44 -67.26 26.01
N GLY A 780 -65.12 -66.20 25.54
CA GLY A 780 -66.30 -65.61 26.16
C GLY A 780 -66.05 -64.79 27.42
N TRP A 781 -64.85 -64.20 27.60
CA TRP A 781 -64.55 -63.37 28.77
C TRP A 781 -64.25 -61.91 28.41
N ALA A 782 -64.91 -61.02 29.15
CA ALA A 782 -64.68 -59.59 29.10
C ALA A 782 -64.17 -59.10 30.46
N THR A 783 -63.15 -58.25 30.44
CA THR A 783 -62.76 -57.45 31.60
C THR A 783 -63.57 -56.16 31.59
N PHE A 784 -64.65 -56.14 32.37
CA PHE A 784 -65.49 -54.94 32.51
C PHE A 784 -64.81 -53.83 33.34
N SER A 785 -63.69 -54.14 33.98
CA SER A 785 -62.87 -53.24 34.80
C SER A 785 -61.71 -52.62 34.01
N ASN A 786 -60.92 -51.79 34.70
CA ASN A 786 -59.66 -51.19 34.21
C ASN A 786 -58.64 -52.23 33.69
N PRO A 787 -57.65 -51.83 32.85
CA PRO A 787 -56.52 -52.70 32.47
C PRO A 787 -55.76 -53.20 33.70
N LEU A 788 -55.03 -54.30 33.55
CA LEU A 788 -54.27 -54.89 34.65
C LEU A 788 -52.89 -54.25 34.77
N ALA A 789 -52.42 -54.07 36.01
CA ALA A 789 -51.04 -53.65 36.28
C ALA A 789 -50.01 -54.75 35.92
N ALA A 790 -50.42 -56.02 35.93
CA ALA A 790 -49.61 -57.17 35.52
C ALA A 790 -50.47 -58.14 34.69
N PRO A 791 -50.76 -57.80 33.40
CA PRO A 791 -51.59 -58.62 32.54
C PRO A 791 -50.88 -59.92 32.12
N ALA A 792 -51.64 -61.00 31.94
CA ALA A 792 -51.15 -62.22 31.30
C ALA A 792 -51.24 -62.12 29.75
N ASP A 793 -52.26 -61.43 29.24
CA ASP A 793 -52.58 -61.32 27.82
C ASP A 793 -52.34 -59.89 27.32
N TYR A 794 -51.19 -59.68 26.67
CA TYR A 794 -50.80 -58.36 26.18
C TYR A 794 -49.82 -58.45 25.01
N ILE A 795 -49.63 -57.32 24.32
CA ILE A 795 -48.62 -57.15 23.27
C ILE A 795 -47.79 -55.90 23.59
N ASP A 796 -46.45 -56.01 23.61
CA ASP A 796 -45.54 -54.88 23.78
C ASP A 796 -44.85 -54.49 22.46
N ILE A 797 -45.16 -53.30 21.95
CA ILE A 797 -44.78 -52.85 20.61
C ILE A 797 -43.77 -51.70 20.73
N PRO A 798 -42.49 -51.90 20.37
CA PRO A 798 -41.52 -50.82 20.31
C PRO A 798 -41.75 -49.93 19.07
N PHE A 799 -41.65 -48.61 19.22
CA PHE A 799 -41.72 -47.65 18.11
C PHE A 799 -40.79 -46.45 18.33
N GLN A 800 -40.38 -45.79 17.24
CA GLN A 800 -39.54 -44.59 17.30
C GLN A 800 -40.42 -43.34 17.28
N ALA A 801 -40.24 -42.43 18.23
CA ALA A 801 -40.90 -41.13 18.22
C ALA A 801 -39.93 -39.99 18.51
N ALA A 802 -40.23 -38.83 17.89
CA ALA A 802 -39.54 -37.59 18.22
C ALA A 802 -40.04 -36.99 19.53
N ALA A 803 -39.11 -36.50 20.35
CA ALA A 803 -39.39 -35.81 21.61
C ALA A 803 -40.34 -34.63 21.38
N ALA A 804 -41.22 -34.37 22.35
CA ALA A 804 -42.15 -33.24 22.38
C ALA A 804 -43.04 -33.07 21.14
N THR A 805 -43.10 -34.07 20.25
CA THR A 805 -43.96 -34.04 19.08
C THR A 805 -45.32 -34.61 19.49
N PRO A 806 -46.43 -33.86 19.29
CA PRO A 806 -47.76 -34.36 19.59
C PRO A 806 -48.17 -35.38 18.53
N TYR A 807 -48.61 -36.56 18.96
CA TYR A 807 -49.11 -37.63 18.10
C TYR A 807 -50.53 -38.02 18.51
N THR A 808 -51.48 -37.98 17.58
CA THR A 808 -52.81 -38.57 17.77
C THR A 808 -52.75 -40.05 17.44
N ILE A 809 -53.10 -40.91 18.40
CA ILE A 809 -53.13 -42.36 18.17
C ILE A 809 -54.44 -42.77 17.50
N TRP A 810 -54.37 -43.78 16.62
CA TRP A 810 -55.47 -44.46 15.95
C TRP A 810 -55.15 -45.94 15.78
N LEU A 811 -56.12 -46.82 16.03
CA LEU A 811 -56.01 -48.24 15.77
C LEU A 811 -57.11 -48.65 14.80
N ARG A 812 -56.78 -49.50 13.84
CA ARG A 812 -57.78 -50.14 13.00
C ARG A 812 -58.08 -51.52 13.58
N ILE A 813 -59.30 -51.69 14.08
CA ILE A 813 -59.73 -52.87 14.84
C ILE A 813 -60.95 -53.52 14.19
N GLN A 814 -61.16 -54.80 14.47
CA GLN A 814 -62.28 -55.62 14.01
C GLN A 814 -62.75 -56.52 15.17
N ALA A 815 -64.06 -56.70 15.29
CA ALA A 815 -64.66 -57.61 16.26
C ALA A 815 -64.96 -58.98 15.61
N LEU A 816 -64.59 -60.08 16.26
CA LEU A 816 -64.97 -61.42 15.79
C LEU A 816 -66.50 -61.50 15.66
N GLY A 817 -66.98 -61.90 14.48
CA GLY A 817 -68.42 -62.02 14.20
C GLY A 817 -69.21 -60.70 14.24
N ASN A 818 -68.56 -59.53 14.19
CA ASN A 818 -69.19 -58.21 14.44
C ASN A 818 -69.95 -58.16 15.78
N SER A 819 -69.45 -58.87 16.79
CA SER A 819 -70.07 -58.96 18.11
C SER A 819 -69.60 -57.82 19.01
N LYS A 820 -70.54 -57.18 19.71
CA LYS A 820 -70.27 -56.14 20.73
C LYS A 820 -69.60 -56.64 22.02
N TRP A 821 -69.31 -57.93 22.07
CA TRP A 821 -68.61 -58.57 23.18
C TRP A 821 -67.16 -58.90 22.82
N ASN A 822 -66.72 -58.50 21.63
CA ASN A 822 -65.39 -58.80 21.08
C ASN A 822 -64.77 -57.55 20.43
N ASP A 823 -65.20 -56.34 20.81
CA ASP A 823 -64.97 -55.13 20.01
C ASP A 823 -64.07 -54.08 20.67
N SER A 824 -63.41 -54.44 21.78
CA SER A 824 -62.64 -53.48 22.56
C SER A 824 -61.33 -54.01 23.15
N LEU A 825 -60.39 -53.07 23.33
CA LEU A 825 -59.05 -53.31 23.89
C LEU A 825 -58.57 -52.11 24.73
N TRP A 826 -57.47 -52.30 25.45
CA TRP A 826 -56.77 -51.26 26.20
C TRP A 826 -55.41 -50.93 25.57
N VAL A 827 -55.04 -49.66 25.53
CA VAL A 827 -53.71 -49.19 25.10
C VAL A 827 -52.99 -48.46 26.23
N GLN A 828 -51.73 -48.79 26.47
CA GLN A 828 -50.84 -48.15 27.44
C GLN A 828 -49.50 -47.78 26.79
N PHE A 829 -48.72 -46.90 27.43
CA PHE A 829 -47.41 -46.46 26.96
C PHE A 829 -46.34 -46.50 28.07
N SER A 830 -45.08 -46.63 27.68
CA SER A 830 -43.93 -46.55 28.59
C SER A 830 -43.82 -45.20 29.29
N ASP A 831 -44.05 -44.11 28.56
CA ASP A 831 -43.69 -42.76 28.98
C ASP A 831 -44.46 -41.65 28.24
N ALA A 832 -45.63 -41.95 27.67
CA ALA A 832 -46.47 -40.96 27.01
C ALA A 832 -46.97 -39.89 28.00
N GLN A 833 -46.99 -38.64 27.53
CA GLN A 833 -47.41 -37.47 28.31
C GLN A 833 -48.45 -36.62 27.57
N SER A 834 -49.26 -35.89 28.33
CA SER A 834 -50.09 -34.79 27.82
C SER A 834 -49.89 -33.57 28.71
N GLY A 835 -49.44 -32.45 28.13
CA GLY A 835 -49.08 -31.26 28.91
C GLY A 835 -47.98 -31.51 29.95
N GLY A 836 -47.08 -32.47 29.69
CA GLY A 836 -46.02 -32.90 30.62
C GLY A 836 -46.45 -33.88 31.72
N VAL A 837 -47.74 -34.25 31.78
CA VAL A 837 -48.27 -35.20 32.77
C VAL A 837 -48.36 -36.60 32.14
N PRO A 838 -47.88 -37.69 32.81
CA PRO A 838 -48.01 -39.05 32.29
C PRO A 838 -49.46 -39.46 32.02
N VAL A 839 -49.71 -40.09 30.88
CA VAL A 839 -51.04 -40.60 30.47
C VAL A 839 -50.96 -42.05 29.99
N HIS A 840 -51.98 -42.84 30.33
CA HIS A 840 -52.08 -44.27 30.02
C HIS A 840 -50.81 -45.08 30.33
N PRO A 841 -50.20 -44.95 31.52
CA PRO A 841 -48.92 -45.58 31.81
C PRO A 841 -49.02 -47.11 31.89
N MET A 842 -48.04 -47.80 31.30
CA MET A 842 -47.88 -49.25 31.43
C MET A 842 -47.72 -49.67 32.89
N ASN A 843 -48.07 -50.93 33.17
CA ASN A 843 -48.02 -51.55 34.51
C ASN A 843 -48.92 -50.85 35.54
N THR A 844 -49.99 -50.21 35.10
CA THR A 844 -51.00 -49.59 35.97
C THR A 844 -52.41 -50.03 35.58
N THR A 845 -53.40 -49.60 36.36
CA THR A 845 -54.82 -49.75 36.03
C THR A 845 -55.38 -48.59 35.21
N SER A 846 -54.53 -47.79 34.57
CA SER A 846 -54.92 -46.70 33.67
C SER A 846 -54.57 -47.06 32.23
N GLY A 847 -55.45 -46.75 31.28
CA GLY A 847 -55.23 -47.02 29.87
C GLY A 847 -56.26 -46.34 28.97
N LEU A 848 -55.91 -46.19 27.69
CA LEU A 848 -56.80 -45.73 26.66
C LEU A 848 -57.72 -46.87 26.25
N MET A 849 -59.03 -46.68 26.37
CA MET A 849 -59.99 -47.69 25.92
C MET A 849 -60.26 -47.43 24.45
N VAL A 850 -60.10 -48.45 23.61
CA VAL A 850 -60.45 -48.35 22.18
C VAL A 850 -61.59 -49.32 21.92
N ASN A 851 -62.70 -48.81 21.39
CA ASN A 851 -63.94 -49.55 21.16
C ASN A 851 -64.39 -49.39 19.72
N LEU A 852 -64.71 -50.48 19.02
CA LEU A 852 -65.11 -50.44 17.60
C LEU A 852 -66.51 -49.86 17.41
N ALA A 853 -67.45 -50.24 18.27
CA ALA A 853 -68.80 -49.68 18.21
C ALA A 853 -68.77 -48.16 18.46
N THR A 854 -69.54 -47.42 17.67
CA THR A 854 -69.72 -45.97 17.79
C THR A 854 -71.04 -45.59 18.47
N ASP A 855 -71.83 -46.58 18.86
CA ASP A 855 -73.16 -46.42 19.44
C ASP A 855 -73.48 -47.55 20.43
N SER A 856 -74.48 -47.31 21.29
CA SER A 856 -74.84 -48.24 22.38
C SER A 856 -75.57 -49.51 21.94
N LEU A 857 -76.12 -49.53 20.72
CA LEU A 857 -76.79 -50.69 20.15
C LEU A 857 -75.84 -51.55 19.32
N ALA A 858 -74.60 -51.08 19.12
CA ALA A 858 -73.57 -51.69 18.30
C ALA A 858 -73.98 -51.90 16.84
N TRP A 859 -74.87 -51.04 16.31
CA TRP A 859 -75.29 -51.09 14.91
C TRP A 859 -74.17 -50.70 13.95
N SER A 860 -73.17 -49.96 14.44
CA SER A 860 -72.01 -49.60 13.65
C SER A 860 -71.08 -50.77 13.34
N LEU A 861 -71.11 -51.87 14.13
CA LEU A 861 -70.16 -52.98 14.00
C LEU A 861 -70.28 -53.68 12.64
N ASN A 862 -69.30 -53.41 11.78
CA ASN A 862 -69.23 -53.99 10.45
C ASN A 862 -67.78 -53.99 9.97
N GLY A 863 -67.09 -55.13 10.03
CA GLY A 863 -65.73 -55.25 9.51
C GLY A 863 -64.71 -54.43 10.27
N TRP A 864 -63.71 -53.90 9.54
CA TRP A 864 -62.65 -53.06 10.09
C TRP A 864 -63.13 -51.63 10.39
N GLY A 865 -62.55 -50.98 11.40
CA GLY A 865 -62.81 -49.57 11.67
C GLY A 865 -61.68 -48.88 12.42
N TRP A 866 -61.44 -47.60 12.11
CA TRP A 866 -60.46 -46.77 12.80
C TRP A 866 -61.05 -46.16 14.06
N GLN A 867 -60.44 -46.42 15.21
CA GLN A 867 -60.86 -45.90 16.49
C GLN A 867 -59.69 -45.49 17.35
N ASN A 868 -59.92 -44.55 18.25
CA ASN A 868 -58.92 -44.13 19.24
C ASN A 868 -59.51 -43.87 20.63
N THR A 869 -60.80 -44.08 20.82
CA THR A 869 -61.46 -43.99 22.12
C THR A 869 -62.72 -44.86 22.13
N ALA A 870 -63.46 -44.88 23.23
CA ALA A 870 -64.78 -45.47 23.32
C ALA A 870 -65.87 -44.38 23.21
N TYR A 871 -66.98 -44.66 22.51
CA TYR A 871 -68.00 -43.63 22.19
C TYR A 871 -68.63 -42.95 23.41
N TRP A 872 -68.53 -43.55 24.60
CA TRP A 872 -69.07 -43.03 25.86
C TRP A 872 -68.02 -42.36 26.74
N LEU A 873 -66.75 -42.31 26.33
CA LEU A 873 -65.66 -41.74 27.10
C LEU A 873 -65.06 -40.51 26.42
N THR A 874 -64.48 -39.62 27.24
CA THR A 874 -63.54 -38.60 26.79
C THR A 874 -62.18 -38.95 27.36
N GLN A 875 -61.21 -39.23 26.49
CA GLN A 875 -59.87 -39.67 26.89
C GLN A 875 -58.81 -38.85 26.15
N VAL A 876 -57.59 -38.80 26.71
CA VAL A 876 -56.44 -38.22 26.04
C VAL A 876 -56.02 -39.14 24.89
N THR A 877 -56.20 -38.69 23.65
CA THR A 877 -55.82 -39.43 22.43
C THR A 877 -54.62 -38.82 21.71
N THR A 878 -54.20 -37.60 22.08
CA THR A 878 -52.98 -36.95 21.59
C THR A 878 -51.92 -36.96 22.68
N VAL A 879 -50.75 -37.52 22.40
CA VAL A 879 -49.66 -37.70 23.37
C VAL A 879 -48.32 -37.19 22.83
N THR A 880 -47.43 -36.82 23.74
CA THR A 880 -46.02 -36.47 23.47
C THR A 880 -45.08 -37.40 24.22
N PHE A 881 -43.84 -37.52 23.76
CA PHE A 881 -42.79 -38.30 24.42
C PHE A 881 -41.66 -37.40 24.92
N PRO A 882 -41.04 -37.68 26.08
CA PRO A 882 -40.04 -36.79 26.69
C PRO A 882 -38.68 -36.81 26.00
N THR A 883 -38.33 -37.90 25.31
CA THR A 883 -37.03 -38.10 24.66
C THR A 883 -37.22 -38.50 23.19
N ASN A 884 -36.17 -38.31 22.38
CA ASN A 884 -36.13 -38.89 21.04
C ASN A 884 -35.70 -40.34 21.19
N GLY A 885 -36.37 -41.26 20.50
CA GLY A 885 -35.91 -42.65 20.41
C GLY A 885 -37.03 -43.67 20.54
N THR A 886 -36.66 -44.85 21.06
CA THR A 886 -37.57 -45.98 21.22
C THR A 886 -38.48 -45.80 22.43
N HIS A 887 -39.79 -45.93 22.21
CA HIS A 887 -40.84 -46.02 23.23
C HIS A 887 -41.62 -47.33 23.06
N THR A 888 -42.40 -47.72 24.06
CA THR A 888 -43.21 -48.95 24.01
C THR A 888 -44.70 -48.62 24.15
N LEU A 889 -45.51 -49.20 23.26
CA LEU A 889 -46.96 -49.22 23.33
C LEU A 889 -47.41 -50.62 23.75
N ARG A 890 -48.25 -50.74 24.76
CA ARG A 890 -48.85 -52.01 25.19
C ARG A 890 -50.32 -52.10 24.81
N VAL A 891 -50.73 -53.20 24.20
CA VAL A 891 -52.15 -53.55 23.97
C VAL A 891 -52.56 -54.65 24.94
N GLN A 892 -53.63 -54.46 25.73
CA GLN A 892 -54.25 -55.52 26.53
C GLN A 892 -55.66 -55.83 26.00
N ILE A 893 -56.11 -57.06 26.21
CA ILE A 893 -57.49 -57.47 25.89
C ILE A 893 -58.45 -56.81 26.88
N ARG A 894 -59.49 -56.14 26.38
CA ARG A 894 -60.68 -55.80 27.19
C ARG A 894 -61.73 -56.87 27.00
N GLU A 895 -62.06 -57.15 25.75
CA GLU A 895 -62.96 -58.19 25.30
C GLU A 895 -62.19 -59.12 24.36
N ASP A 896 -62.17 -60.41 24.66
CA ASP A 896 -61.52 -61.39 23.80
C ASP A 896 -62.27 -61.52 22.46
N GLY A 897 -61.65 -62.09 21.42
CA GLY A 897 -62.16 -62.02 20.05
C GLY A 897 -61.90 -60.68 19.34
N VAL A 898 -61.35 -59.66 20.02
CA VAL A 898 -60.88 -58.42 19.39
C VAL A 898 -59.67 -58.67 18.49
N GLN A 899 -59.61 -57.94 17.38
CA GLN A 899 -58.59 -58.08 16.34
C GLN A 899 -58.10 -56.70 15.90
N PHE A 900 -56.83 -56.59 15.50
CA PHE A 900 -56.28 -55.35 14.92
C PHE A 900 -55.21 -55.62 13.87
N ASP A 901 -55.09 -54.72 12.89
CA ASP A 901 -54.12 -54.84 11.79
C ASP A 901 -53.17 -53.65 11.69
N GLN A 902 -53.55 -52.47 12.18
CA GLN A 902 -52.76 -51.24 12.08
C GLN A 902 -52.86 -50.38 13.35
N ILE A 903 -51.74 -49.78 13.73
CA ILE A 903 -51.64 -48.71 14.72
C ILE A 903 -50.95 -47.51 14.05
N VAL A 904 -51.52 -46.33 14.22
CA VAL A 904 -51.04 -45.09 13.63
C VAL A 904 -50.88 -44.04 14.71
N LEU A 905 -49.72 -43.40 14.78
CA LEU A 905 -49.48 -42.20 15.57
C LEU A 905 -49.24 -41.04 14.59
N ASN A 906 -50.23 -40.15 14.45
CA ASN A 906 -50.21 -39.07 13.46
C ASN A 906 -49.85 -37.72 14.10
N PRO A 907 -48.77 -37.05 13.67
CA PRO A 907 -48.35 -35.77 14.23
C PRO A 907 -48.93 -34.53 13.52
N THR A 908 -49.76 -34.72 12.50
CA THR A 908 -50.23 -33.64 11.63
C THR A 908 -51.75 -33.44 11.61
N THR A 909 -52.53 -34.48 11.92
CA THR A 909 -53.99 -34.43 11.95
C THR A 909 -54.56 -35.26 13.10
N THR A 910 -55.71 -34.83 13.61
CA THR A 910 -56.50 -35.52 14.63
C THR A 910 -57.66 -36.32 14.03
N LEU A 911 -57.81 -36.35 12.70
CA LEU A 911 -58.85 -37.12 12.00
C LEU A 911 -58.45 -38.60 11.86
N PRO A 912 -59.42 -39.54 11.83
CA PRO A 912 -59.13 -40.94 11.57
C PRO A 912 -58.53 -41.11 10.16
N PRO A 913 -57.59 -42.05 9.96
CA PRO A 913 -57.04 -42.32 8.63
C PRO A 913 -58.06 -42.79 7.61
N GLY A 914 -59.13 -43.48 8.06
CA GLY A 914 -60.20 -44.03 7.24
C GLY A 914 -61.55 -44.02 7.93
N GLY A 915 -62.46 -44.88 7.48
CA GLY A 915 -63.80 -45.03 8.06
C GLY A 915 -63.77 -45.55 9.50
N LEU A 916 -64.73 -45.11 10.32
CA LEU A 916 -64.88 -45.61 11.69
C LEU A 916 -65.38 -47.07 11.73
N THR A 917 -66.03 -47.52 10.65
CA THR A 917 -66.53 -48.89 10.43
C THR A 917 -66.53 -49.20 8.93
N ASN A 918 -66.57 -50.48 8.57
CA ASN A 918 -66.46 -51.02 7.20
C ASN A 918 -65.32 -50.39 6.37
N ASP A 919 -64.19 -50.13 7.02
CA ASP A 919 -63.03 -49.47 6.45
C ASP A 919 -62.17 -50.41 5.61
N LEU A 920 -61.57 -49.85 4.55
CA LEU A 920 -60.60 -50.54 3.69
C LEU A 920 -59.25 -49.80 3.63
N THR A 921 -59.07 -48.73 4.42
CA THR A 921 -57.92 -47.82 4.30
C THR A 921 -56.66 -48.41 4.93
N ILE A 922 -55.68 -48.69 4.08
CA ILE A 922 -54.32 -49.07 4.49
C ILE A 922 -53.44 -47.82 4.49
N VAL A 923 -52.87 -47.45 5.64
CA VAL A 923 -52.03 -46.25 5.76
C VAL A 923 -50.61 -46.60 5.36
N PRO A 924 -50.02 -45.99 4.32
CA PRO A 924 -48.64 -46.28 3.92
C PRO A 924 -47.61 -45.82 4.97
N LYS A 925 -46.48 -46.52 5.03
CA LYS A 925 -45.31 -46.17 5.87
C LYS A 925 -44.46 -45.06 5.26
#